data_AF-A0A091WBH2-F1
#
_entry.id   AF-A0A091WBH2-F1
#
_cell.length_a   1.000
_cell.length_b   1.000
_cell.length_c   1.000
_cell.angle_alpha   90.00
_cell.angle_beta   90.00
_cell.angle_gamma   90.00
#
_symmetry.space_group_name_H-M   'P 1'
#
loop_
_entity.id
_entity.type
_entity.pdbx_description
1 polymer ?
#
loop_
_entity_poly.entity_id
_entity_poly.type
_entity_poly.pdbx_seq_one_letter_code
_entity_poly.pdbx_strand_id
1 'polypeptide(L)'
;KFGVFPFQSSCDKDVIRNILSVLTDLLSLGTGRRIHYVISKGGSEALLQALIVVARTDPPDHSILLPLLLLLARVGRRDRKFGLKVQKAEATDVILSLTRRNLGHHLNLTHCLWVLRVCASNVTTGTTLGINGAMELLFKVITPYSKRHVRTVRAAIEALAALLKSKSNSRRAANRGYLCGLLRLYQDWHHNDASNDYIYIRRGLLLCLKHITNTQLGKETFLDSRGMEILFTSVQDCLSCRNLDPIITTATQILRKCYPTEPLPVVTVRSSYSFPLPGNAKAERPCEESESEWLKGDCDSDEEAENDLDNEDVDSKEEDYDLETDVNKLRSRPVLDRPEEELGQYEVMCPELSHDFQELESESEEEKSLEDRTESLPSSPCHFIPSAISVTHPNHRWRNQSVTEMGPDPGEEDFKVPLQSWTEEKCRRDHTDKKRDIVEAAQGADSPEEDPAGSHVLALHPLPKDTAWFKKMFYPDCEASINPSPEGRLESSDIVTNLLEKHQGNIPFHSPHFYAARAKCVKSIPGYKDLAFPDFWGHQPPIYSKPMLERKYGVQRDKVLDDVRRLIQPGDVIGRTVFDLDEPSHSSAGAPGCLTFFSKFESGNLRKAIQVREFEYDLIMNADVNSNQHHQWFYFEVRDMKLSVPYRFNIINCEKFNSQFNYGMQLVMYSVKEALQGRPRWLRAGHDICYYKNHYRCSAAAGGGKRGKFYYTLTFSIKFPHKDDVCYLAYHYPYTYSTMMSHLDILEQNRNPKKVYWRQQTLCQTLGGNLCPLLTITAMPESEKRDDLDQFCNRPYVFLMARVHPGESNASWVMKGTLEFLVSSDPIADLLRKCFIFKIVPMLNPDGVINGSHRCSLSGDDLNRQWLTPSSQLHPTIYHAKGLLYYLRSIGRAPVVFCDYHGHSQKKNVFLYGCSIKETLWQAGCMVDTAVVTEDVGYRTLPKILDKVAPAFVMNSCSFLVEKSRESTARVVVWKEMGVLRSYTMESTYCGCTHGLYKVSKSFK
;
A
#
# COMPACT_ATOMS: atom_id res chain seq x y z
N LYS A 1 21.76 37.97 -46.33
CA LYS A 1 21.32 36.60 -45.96
C LYS A 1 22.02 35.61 -46.88
N PHE A 2 23.21 35.12 -46.52
CA PHE A 2 23.89 34.07 -47.31
C PHE A 2 23.37 32.70 -46.89
N GLY A 3 23.03 31.85 -47.86
CA GLY A 3 22.50 30.51 -47.60
C GLY A 3 23.58 29.59 -47.07
N VAL A 4 23.35 29.01 -45.88
CA VAL A 4 24.30 28.07 -45.24
C VAL A 4 24.36 26.71 -45.95
N PHE A 5 23.47 26.47 -46.92
CA PHE A 5 23.38 25.23 -47.69
C PHE A 5 23.34 25.52 -49.21
N PRO A 6 24.36 25.09 -49.98
CA PRO A 6 24.47 25.41 -51.42
C PRO A 6 23.40 24.78 -52.33
N PHE A 7 22.51 23.93 -51.79
CA PHE A 7 21.35 23.36 -52.52
C PHE A 7 20.36 24.41 -53.03
N GLN A 8 20.35 25.63 -52.47
CA GLN A 8 19.39 26.67 -52.85
C GLN A 8 19.81 27.46 -54.10
N SER A 9 21.04 27.28 -54.60
CA SER A 9 21.61 28.13 -55.66
C SER A 9 22.27 27.37 -56.82
N SER A 10 22.34 26.03 -56.77
CA SER A 10 22.89 25.22 -57.86
C SER A 10 21.78 24.52 -58.65
N CYS A 11 21.84 24.62 -59.98
CA CYS A 11 20.99 23.84 -60.90
C CYS A 11 21.72 22.59 -61.44
N ASP A 12 22.98 22.39 -61.08
CA ASP A 12 23.83 21.29 -61.57
C ASP A 12 23.55 19.99 -60.80
N LYS A 13 23.18 18.94 -61.54
CA LYS A 13 22.80 17.63 -61.01
C LYS A 13 23.94 16.91 -60.30
N ASP A 14 25.15 16.97 -60.84
CA ASP A 14 26.31 16.27 -60.29
C ASP A 14 26.83 16.99 -59.05
N VAL A 15 26.77 18.32 -59.03
CA VAL A 15 27.01 19.11 -57.82
C VAL A 15 26.01 18.75 -56.71
N ILE A 16 24.70 18.74 -57.01
CA ILE A 16 23.68 18.35 -56.03
C ILE A 16 23.93 16.93 -55.49
N ARG A 17 24.21 15.97 -56.39
CA ARG A 17 24.48 14.57 -56.04
C ARG A 17 25.71 14.43 -55.14
N ASN A 18 26.81 15.13 -55.44
CA ASN A 18 28.01 15.13 -54.63
C ASN A 18 27.76 15.70 -53.22
N ILE A 19 27.03 16.81 -53.10
CA ILE A 19 26.71 17.39 -51.78
C ILE A 19 25.77 16.45 -50.99
N LEU A 20 24.80 15.79 -51.63
CA LEU A 20 23.96 14.77 -50.97
C LEU A 20 24.77 13.55 -50.51
N SER A 21 25.79 13.12 -51.27
CA SER A 21 26.69 12.04 -50.83
C SER A 21 27.49 12.47 -49.59
N VAL A 22 28.16 13.62 -49.64
CA VAL A 22 28.95 14.17 -48.53
C VAL A 22 28.09 14.35 -47.27
N LEU A 23 26.86 14.84 -47.39
CA LEU A 23 25.94 14.90 -46.24
C LEU A 23 25.50 13.53 -45.75
N THR A 24 25.30 12.56 -46.65
CA THR A 24 24.93 11.19 -46.27
C THR A 24 26.03 10.53 -45.45
N ASP A 25 27.30 10.75 -45.81
CA ASP A 25 28.46 10.23 -45.10
C ASP A 25 28.73 10.97 -43.80
N LEU A 26 28.71 12.31 -43.82
CA LEU A 26 28.92 13.14 -42.63
C LEU A 26 27.88 12.86 -41.53
N LEU A 27 26.67 12.44 -41.93
CA LEU A 27 25.54 12.10 -41.06
C LEU A 27 25.31 10.58 -40.92
N SER A 28 26.14 9.69 -41.45
CA SER A 28 26.00 8.23 -41.28
C SER A 28 26.64 7.73 -39.98
N LEU A 29 27.72 8.38 -39.53
CA LEU A 29 28.55 7.91 -38.42
C LEU A 29 28.26 8.63 -37.09
N GLY A 30 27.45 7.99 -36.24
CA GLY A 30 27.52 8.04 -34.77
C GLY A 30 27.20 9.35 -34.02
N THR A 31 27.14 10.51 -34.68
CA THR A 31 27.13 11.80 -33.98
C THR A 31 25.80 12.54 -34.07
N GLY A 32 24.87 12.21 -33.15
CA GLY A 32 23.61 12.95 -32.98
C GLY A 32 23.82 14.48 -32.82
N ARG A 33 24.96 14.89 -32.23
CA ARG A 33 25.40 16.29 -32.15
C ARG A 33 25.54 16.96 -33.53
N ARG A 34 26.07 16.28 -34.56
CA ARG A 34 26.18 16.83 -35.93
C ARG A 34 24.81 17.01 -36.57
N ILE A 35 23.91 16.03 -36.40
CA ILE A 35 22.52 16.14 -36.89
C ILE A 35 21.81 17.32 -36.22
N HIS A 36 21.93 17.49 -34.90
CA HIS A 36 21.37 18.64 -34.19
C HIS A 36 21.99 19.98 -34.63
N TYR A 37 23.28 20.03 -34.96
CA TYR A 37 23.92 21.23 -35.53
C TYR A 37 23.38 21.56 -36.93
N VAL A 38 23.23 20.56 -37.81
CA VAL A 38 22.60 20.75 -39.13
C VAL A 38 21.16 21.25 -38.99
N ILE A 39 20.39 20.72 -38.04
CA ILE A 39 19.02 21.19 -37.73
C ILE A 39 19.03 22.64 -37.22
N SER A 40 19.94 23.00 -36.31
CA SER A 40 20.00 24.37 -35.74
C SER A 40 20.45 25.42 -36.76
N LYS A 41 21.12 25.02 -37.85
CA LYS A 41 21.43 25.87 -39.00
C LYS A 41 20.36 25.88 -40.10
N GLY A 42 19.23 25.20 -39.90
CA GLY A 42 18.10 25.16 -40.86
C GLY A 42 18.25 24.12 -41.99
N GLY A 43 19.11 23.12 -41.83
CA GLY A 43 19.37 22.10 -42.86
C GLY A 43 18.15 21.24 -43.19
N SER A 44 17.27 20.98 -42.22
CA SER A 44 15.97 20.33 -42.44
C SER A 44 15.09 21.12 -43.42
N GLU A 45 15.02 22.44 -43.28
CA GLU A 45 14.27 23.34 -44.14
C GLU A 45 14.90 23.41 -45.54
N ALA A 46 16.23 23.45 -45.64
CA ALA A 46 16.95 23.42 -46.91
C ALA A 46 16.70 22.10 -47.69
N LEU A 47 16.74 20.95 -47.01
CA LEU A 47 16.44 19.65 -47.63
C LEU A 47 14.95 19.54 -48.05
N LEU A 48 14.02 20.14 -47.29
CA LEU A 48 12.60 20.17 -47.68
C LEU A 48 12.37 21.05 -48.92
N GLN A 49 13.03 22.20 -49.03
CA GLN A 49 12.96 23.04 -50.23
C GLN A 49 13.57 22.34 -51.45
N ALA A 50 14.71 21.67 -51.29
CA ALA A 50 15.29 20.83 -52.34
C ALA A 50 14.32 19.73 -52.80
N LEU A 51 13.56 19.11 -51.88
CA LEU A 51 12.56 18.10 -52.22
C LEU A 51 11.44 18.68 -53.08
N ILE A 52 10.93 19.86 -52.74
CA ILE A 52 9.87 20.53 -53.51
C ILE A 52 10.36 20.85 -54.94
N VAL A 53 11.60 21.35 -55.08
CA VAL A 53 12.19 21.65 -56.39
C VAL A 53 12.35 20.39 -57.24
N VAL A 54 12.97 19.33 -56.70
CA VAL A 54 13.18 18.06 -57.43
C VAL A 54 11.85 17.39 -57.77
N ALA A 55 10.86 17.41 -56.87
CA ALA A 55 9.55 16.82 -57.08
C ALA A 55 8.66 17.55 -58.11
N ARG A 56 9.01 18.80 -58.48
CA ARG A 56 8.35 19.56 -59.55
C ARG A 56 8.91 19.26 -60.94
N THR A 57 10.05 18.57 -61.05
CA THR A 57 10.54 18.05 -62.35
C THR A 57 9.72 16.83 -62.75
N ASP A 58 9.32 16.74 -64.02
CA ASP A 58 8.48 15.66 -64.54
C ASP A 58 9.16 15.02 -65.78
N PRO A 59 9.57 13.74 -65.74
CA PRO A 59 9.59 12.87 -64.54
C PRO A 59 10.64 13.33 -63.50
N PRO A 60 10.42 13.07 -62.20
CA PRO A 60 11.34 13.47 -61.15
C PRO A 60 12.65 12.68 -61.20
N ASP A 61 13.79 13.37 -61.02
CA ASP A 61 15.11 12.74 -61.09
C ASP A 61 15.37 11.83 -59.88
N HIS A 62 15.14 10.53 -60.07
CA HIS A 62 15.31 9.51 -59.03
C HIS A 62 16.76 9.36 -58.53
N SER A 63 17.77 9.80 -59.28
CA SER A 63 19.17 9.77 -58.84
C SER A 63 19.46 10.78 -57.73
N ILE A 64 18.71 11.88 -57.70
CA ILE A 64 18.78 12.94 -56.68
C ILE A 64 17.71 12.72 -55.59
N LEU A 65 16.50 12.30 -55.99
CA LEU A 65 15.36 12.15 -55.08
C LEU A 65 15.59 11.08 -54.01
N LEU A 66 16.21 9.93 -54.34
CA LEU A 66 16.39 8.83 -53.37
C LEU A 66 17.38 9.18 -52.25
N PRO A 67 18.61 9.70 -52.51
CA PRO A 67 19.50 10.19 -51.45
C PRO A 67 18.86 11.31 -50.61
N LEU A 68 18.09 12.19 -51.24
CA LEU A 68 17.41 13.30 -50.56
C LEU A 68 16.32 12.82 -49.58
N LEU A 69 15.48 11.87 -49.99
CA LEU A 69 14.48 11.24 -49.11
C LEU A 69 15.14 10.47 -47.95
N LEU A 70 16.27 9.79 -48.19
CA LEU A 70 17.04 9.10 -47.15
C LEU A 70 17.58 10.09 -46.11
N LEU A 71 18.15 11.22 -46.57
CA LEU A 71 18.64 12.30 -45.71
C LEU A 71 17.51 12.95 -44.90
N LEU A 72 16.38 13.26 -45.53
CA LEU A 72 15.19 13.81 -44.86
C LEU A 72 14.68 12.88 -43.76
N ALA A 73 14.56 11.58 -44.04
CA ALA A 73 14.16 10.59 -43.04
C ALA A 73 15.17 10.48 -41.89
N ARG A 74 16.49 10.62 -42.17
CA ARG A 74 17.54 10.55 -41.15
C ARG A 74 17.59 11.81 -40.27
N VAL A 75 17.55 13.00 -40.87
CA VAL A 75 17.58 14.30 -40.17
C VAL A 75 16.29 14.51 -39.38
N GLY A 76 15.12 14.31 -40.02
CA GLY A 76 13.83 14.54 -39.39
C GLY A 76 13.55 13.63 -38.18
N ARG A 77 14.11 12.41 -38.13
CA ARG A 77 14.08 11.54 -36.92
C ARG A 77 14.69 12.19 -35.67
N ARG A 78 15.49 13.24 -35.82
CA ARG A 78 16.11 14.00 -34.71
C ARG A 78 15.55 15.42 -34.56
N ASP A 79 14.69 15.88 -35.47
CA ASP A 79 14.05 17.19 -35.42
C ASP A 79 12.59 17.06 -34.92
N ARG A 80 12.37 17.38 -33.65
CA ARG A 80 11.03 17.37 -33.03
C ARG A 80 10.02 18.31 -33.71
N LYS A 81 10.48 19.30 -34.48
CA LYS A 81 9.64 20.25 -35.22
C LYS A 81 9.52 19.93 -36.72
N PHE A 82 10.06 18.79 -37.19
CA PHE A 82 10.08 18.44 -38.61
C PHE A 82 8.70 18.48 -39.29
N GLY A 83 7.67 17.91 -38.67
CA GLY A 83 6.30 17.93 -39.21
C GLY A 83 5.74 19.35 -39.40
N LEU A 84 6.01 20.25 -38.44
CA LEU A 84 5.61 21.66 -38.53
C LEU A 84 6.38 22.39 -39.65
N LYS A 85 7.64 22.03 -39.89
CA LYS A 85 8.45 22.56 -41.00
C LYS A 85 7.93 22.08 -42.36
N VAL A 86 7.50 20.81 -42.45
CA VAL A 86 6.83 20.25 -43.65
C VAL A 86 5.55 21.00 -43.98
N GLN A 87 4.72 21.30 -42.98
CA GLN A 87 3.52 22.11 -43.15
C GLN A 87 3.85 23.55 -43.57
N LYS A 88 4.78 24.22 -42.88
CA LYS A 88 5.21 25.59 -43.20
C LYS A 88 5.86 25.73 -44.60
N ALA A 89 6.46 24.66 -45.10
CA ALA A 89 7.04 24.61 -46.44
C ALA A 89 6.05 24.16 -47.52
N GLU A 90 4.76 23.92 -47.18
CA GLU A 90 3.73 23.39 -48.08
C GLU A 90 4.11 22.05 -48.75
N ALA A 91 5.02 21.29 -48.12
CA ALA A 91 5.58 20.05 -48.67
C ALA A 91 4.68 18.82 -48.46
N THR A 92 3.59 18.96 -47.70
CA THR A 92 2.66 17.87 -47.35
C THR A 92 2.13 17.13 -48.58
N ASP A 93 1.55 17.87 -49.53
CA ASP A 93 0.92 17.27 -50.70
C ASP A 93 1.95 16.80 -51.74
N VAL A 94 3.15 17.41 -51.75
CA VAL A 94 4.29 16.92 -52.54
C VAL A 94 4.71 15.53 -52.07
N ILE A 95 4.87 15.32 -50.76
CA ILE A 95 5.24 14.03 -50.17
C ILE A 95 4.15 12.97 -50.46
N LEU A 96 2.87 13.33 -50.30
CA LEU A 96 1.76 12.41 -50.60
C LEU A 96 1.63 12.09 -52.10
N SER A 97 1.84 13.08 -52.98
CA SER A 97 1.84 12.89 -54.43
C SER A 97 2.98 11.97 -54.90
N LEU A 98 4.21 12.20 -54.41
CA LEU A 98 5.34 11.30 -54.67
C LEU A 98 5.05 9.87 -54.19
N THR A 99 4.43 9.73 -53.02
CA THR A 99 4.06 8.41 -52.48
C THR A 99 3.01 7.71 -53.35
N ARG A 100 1.99 8.45 -53.85
CA ARG A 100 0.97 7.95 -54.79
C ARG A 100 1.58 7.51 -56.12
N ARG A 101 2.47 8.33 -56.71
CA ARG A 101 3.15 8.03 -57.98
C ARG A 101 4.04 6.77 -57.92
N ASN A 102 4.60 6.46 -56.75
CA ASN A 102 5.53 5.34 -56.58
C ASN A 102 4.90 4.03 -56.08
N LEU A 103 3.56 3.89 -56.08
CA LEU A 103 2.90 2.67 -55.58
C LEU A 103 3.37 1.37 -56.27
N GLY A 104 3.72 1.41 -57.56
CA GLY A 104 4.31 0.28 -58.30
C GLY A 104 5.83 0.12 -58.15
N HIS A 105 6.53 1.07 -57.51
CA HIS A 105 8.00 1.09 -57.40
C HIS A 105 8.44 0.97 -55.94
N HIS A 106 8.42 -0.27 -55.42
CA HIS A 106 8.60 -0.57 -54.00
C HIS A 106 9.86 0.03 -53.33
N LEU A 107 10.99 0.12 -54.04
CA LEU A 107 12.21 0.75 -53.50
C LEU A 107 12.01 2.26 -53.27
N ASN A 108 11.44 2.96 -54.26
CA ASN A 108 11.14 4.39 -54.16
C ASN A 108 10.09 4.65 -53.08
N LEU A 109 9.02 3.85 -53.08
CA LEU A 109 7.95 3.90 -52.10
C LEU A 109 8.48 3.77 -50.66
N THR A 110 9.43 2.84 -50.42
CA THR A 110 10.05 2.67 -49.09
C THR A 110 10.68 3.96 -48.56
N HIS A 111 11.36 4.73 -49.43
CA HIS A 111 11.98 6.00 -49.04
C HIS A 111 10.94 7.09 -48.75
N CYS A 112 9.88 7.19 -49.58
CA CYS A 112 8.75 8.08 -49.32
C CYS A 112 8.06 7.77 -47.98
N LEU A 113 7.84 6.48 -47.69
CA LEU A 113 7.22 6.01 -46.44
C LEU A 113 8.05 6.34 -45.20
N TRP A 114 9.38 6.30 -45.29
CA TRP A 114 10.25 6.71 -44.17
C TRP A 114 10.16 8.21 -43.88
N VAL A 115 10.05 9.06 -44.91
CA VAL A 115 9.80 10.50 -44.71
C VAL A 115 8.39 10.71 -44.13
N LEU A 116 7.37 10.04 -44.67
CA LEU A 116 5.99 10.13 -44.20
C LEU A 116 5.85 9.74 -42.71
N ARG A 117 6.50 8.65 -42.27
CA ARG A 117 6.59 8.24 -40.86
C ARG A 117 7.15 9.34 -39.96
N VAL A 118 8.15 10.08 -40.45
CA VAL A 118 8.82 11.14 -39.70
C VAL A 118 7.98 12.41 -39.67
N CYS A 119 7.28 12.77 -40.75
CA CYS A 119 6.27 13.83 -40.73
C CYS A 119 5.16 13.53 -39.71
N ALA A 120 4.70 12.28 -39.67
CA ALA A 120 3.69 11.76 -38.75
C ALA A 120 4.15 11.61 -37.29
N SER A 121 5.43 11.87 -36.97
CA SER A 121 5.93 11.80 -35.59
C SER A 121 5.38 12.90 -34.68
N ASN A 122 4.88 13.99 -35.24
CA ASN A 122 4.15 15.05 -34.55
C ASN A 122 2.63 14.83 -34.69
N VAL A 123 1.89 14.93 -33.59
CA VAL A 123 0.44 14.64 -33.54
C VAL A 123 -0.40 15.60 -34.40
N THR A 124 -0.07 16.90 -34.47
CA THR A 124 -0.84 17.86 -35.27
C THR A 124 -0.60 17.62 -36.76
N THR A 125 0.66 17.48 -37.18
CA THR A 125 1.02 17.13 -38.56
C THR A 125 0.46 15.77 -38.98
N GLY A 126 0.48 14.78 -38.09
CA GLY A 126 -0.14 13.48 -38.32
C GLY A 126 -1.64 13.59 -38.58
N THR A 127 -2.34 14.45 -37.84
CA THR A 127 -3.78 14.72 -38.06
C THR A 127 -4.04 15.31 -39.45
N THR A 128 -3.26 16.30 -39.88
CA THR A 128 -3.37 16.88 -41.24
C THR A 128 -3.10 15.85 -42.34
N LEU A 129 -2.05 15.03 -42.18
CA LEU A 129 -1.75 13.94 -43.12
C LEU A 129 -2.91 12.91 -43.21
N GLY A 130 -3.53 12.60 -42.08
CA GLY A 130 -4.70 11.72 -42.03
C GLY A 130 -5.98 12.31 -42.63
N ILE A 131 -6.10 13.64 -42.70
CA ILE A 131 -7.16 14.34 -43.45
C ILE A 131 -6.86 14.30 -44.96
N ASN A 132 -5.60 14.53 -45.37
CA ASN A 132 -5.18 14.55 -46.79
C ASN A 132 -5.03 13.14 -47.43
N GLY A 133 -5.63 12.12 -46.82
CA GLY A 133 -5.73 10.78 -47.38
C GLY A 133 -4.50 9.88 -47.22
N ALA A 134 -3.63 10.16 -46.24
CA ALA A 134 -2.43 9.34 -46.01
C ALA A 134 -2.76 7.93 -45.50
N MET A 135 -3.82 7.77 -44.69
CA MET A 135 -4.20 6.46 -44.14
C MET A 135 -4.78 5.54 -45.21
N GLU A 136 -5.60 6.09 -46.11
CA GLU A 136 -6.14 5.44 -47.31
C GLU A 136 -5.03 4.87 -48.20
N LEU A 137 -3.94 5.62 -48.35
CA LEU A 137 -2.77 5.19 -49.12
C LEU A 137 -1.99 4.09 -48.39
N LEU A 138 -1.74 4.25 -47.09
CA LEU A 138 -0.99 3.27 -46.31
C LEU A 138 -1.73 1.93 -46.23
N PHE A 139 -3.05 1.97 -46.06
CA PHE A 139 -3.89 0.78 -46.04
C PHE A 139 -3.79 -0.01 -47.36
N LYS A 140 -3.84 0.68 -48.52
CA LYS A 140 -3.62 0.09 -49.85
C LYS A 140 -2.22 -0.52 -50.05
N VAL A 141 -1.21 -0.14 -49.26
CA VAL A 141 0.16 -0.70 -49.33
C VAL A 141 0.33 -1.91 -48.42
N ILE A 142 -0.44 -2.02 -47.32
CA ILE A 142 -0.33 -3.11 -46.35
C ILE A 142 -1.35 -4.24 -46.56
N THR A 143 -2.45 -3.99 -47.28
CA THR A 143 -3.45 -5.00 -47.66
C THR A 143 -3.48 -5.20 -49.19
N PRO A 144 -3.62 -6.44 -49.70
CA PRO A 144 -3.72 -7.71 -48.96
C PRO A 144 -2.37 -8.19 -48.40
N TYR A 145 -2.41 -9.28 -47.62
CA TYR A 145 -1.23 -9.99 -47.13
C TYR A 145 -0.22 -10.32 -48.25
N SER A 146 1.08 -10.10 -48.01
CA SER A 146 2.13 -10.41 -48.99
C SER A 146 3.51 -10.56 -48.35
N LYS A 147 4.20 -11.67 -48.66
CA LYS A 147 5.64 -11.86 -48.38
C LYS A 147 6.56 -11.13 -49.39
N ARG A 148 6.01 -10.46 -50.41
CA ARG A 148 6.80 -9.64 -51.35
C ARG A 148 7.04 -8.25 -50.78
N HIS A 149 8.24 -7.70 -50.98
CA HIS A 149 8.61 -6.33 -50.59
C HIS A 149 8.38 -5.99 -49.10
N VAL A 150 8.62 -6.95 -48.20
CA VAL A 150 8.51 -6.88 -46.72
C VAL A 150 9.07 -5.59 -46.12
N ARG A 151 10.19 -5.07 -46.63
CA ARG A 151 10.79 -3.79 -46.17
C ARG A 151 9.84 -2.60 -46.36
N THR A 152 9.10 -2.57 -47.46
CA THR A 152 8.10 -1.56 -47.82
C THR A 152 6.84 -1.70 -46.96
N VAL A 153 6.33 -2.93 -46.80
CA VAL A 153 5.18 -3.24 -45.94
C VAL A 153 5.46 -2.80 -44.50
N ARG A 154 6.62 -3.18 -43.95
CA ARG A 154 7.07 -2.72 -42.62
C ARG A 154 7.13 -1.19 -42.53
N ALA A 155 7.71 -0.50 -43.52
CA ALA A 155 7.78 0.95 -43.53
C ALA A 155 6.39 1.62 -43.55
N ALA A 156 5.43 1.04 -44.27
CA ALA A 156 4.05 1.51 -44.31
C ALA A 156 3.32 1.31 -42.97
N ILE A 157 3.48 0.16 -42.34
CA ILE A 157 2.92 -0.13 -41.00
C ILE A 157 3.51 0.82 -39.95
N GLU A 158 4.83 1.06 -39.96
CA GLU A 158 5.46 2.02 -39.05
C GLU A 158 4.99 3.47 -39.27
N ALA A 159 4.71 3.87 -40.52
CA ALA A 159 4.13 5.17 -40.84
C ALA A 159 2.66 5.27 -40.37
N LEU A 160 1.88 4.20 -40.54
CA LEU A 160 0.48 4.13 -40.09
C LEU A 160 0.40 4.20 -38.56
N ALA A 161 1.22 3.43 -37.84
CA ALA A 161 1.31 3.50 -36.39
C ALA A 161 1.69 4.92 -35.89
N ALA A 162 2.54 5.65 -36.61
CA ALA A 162 2.85 7.04 -36.28
C ALA A 162 1.64 7.97 -36.47
N LEU A 163 0.90 7.85 -37.59
CA LEU A 163 -0.32 8.64 -37.83
C LEU A 163 -1.41 8.38 -36.79
N LEU A 164 -1.58 7.12 -36.37
CA LEU A 164 -2.59 6.70 -35.40
C LEU A 164 -2.31 7.18 -33.97
N LYS A 165 -1.13 7.78 -33.68
CA LYS A 165 -0.92 8.49 -32.40
C LYS A 165 -1.87 9.68 -32.21
N SER A 166 -2.45 10.22 -33.28
CA SER A 166 -3.53 11.19 -33.18
C SER A 166 -4.86 10.51 -32.92
N LYS A 167 -5.52 10.87 -31.81
CA LYS A 167 -6.89 10.45 -31.49
C LYS A 167 -7.88 10.69 -32.64
N SER A 168 -7.76 11.82 -33.35
CA SER A 168 -8.59 12.13 -34.53
C SER A 168 -8.39 11.11 -35.65
N ASN A 169 -7.16 10.68 -35.88
CA ASN A 169 -6.85 9.63 -36.85
C ASN A 169 -7.32 8.24 -36.39
N SER A 170 -7.15 7.90 -35.12
CA SER A 170 -7.69 6.65 -34.53
C SER A 170 -9.21 6.56 -34.69
N ARG A 171 -9.94 7.62 -34.33
CA ARG A 171 -11.40 7.70 -34.51
C ARG A 171 -11.80 7.60 -36.00
N ARG A 172 -11.05 8.24 -36.91
CA ARG A 172 -11.24 8.11 -38.37
C ARG A 172 -10.93 6.70 -38.89
N ALA A 173 -9.94 6.01 -38.34
CA ALA A 173 -9.57 4.65 -38.73
C ALA A 173 -10.61 3.61 -38.26
N ALA A 174 -11.17 3.78 -37.06
CA ALA A 174 -12.30 3.00 -36.57
C ALA A 174 -13.54 3.20 -37.47
N ASN A 175 -13.98 4.46 -37.67
CA ASN A 175 -15.11 4.81 -38.54
C ASN A 175 -15.00 4.30 -40.00
N ARG A 176 -13.77 4.08 -40.51
CA ARG A 176 -13.52 3.56 -41.87
C ARG A 176 -13.33 2.04 -41.93
N GLY A 177 -13.55 1.32 -40.82
CA GLY A 177 -13.40 -0.13 -40.75
C GLY A 177 -11.96 -0.64 -40.86
N TYR A 178 -10.95 0.23 -40.73
CA TYR A 178 -9.55 -0.19 -40.85
C TYR A 178 -9.11 -1.12 -39.71
N LEU A 179 -9.74 -1.03 -38.54
CA LEU A 179 -9.49 -1.91 -37.40
C LEU A 179 -9.71 -3.39 -37.77
N CYS A 180 -10.86 -3.71 -38.35
CA CYS A 180 -11.22 -5.07 -38.74
C CYS A 180 -10.22 -5.66 -39.75
N GLY A 181 -9.77 -4.85 -40.70
CA GLY A 181 -8.75 -5.26 -41.67
C GLY A 181 -7.34 -5.37 -41.09
N LEU A 182 -6.98 -4.55 -40.10
CA LEU A 182 -5.72 -4.68 -39.34
C LEU A 182 -5.70 -5.95 -38.47
N LEU A 183 -6.84 -6.35 -37.87
CA LEU A 183 -6.98 -7.61 -37.15
C LEU A 183 -6.80 -8.81 -38.09
N ARG A 184 -7.49 -8.84 -39.23
CA ARG A 184 -7.32 -9.90 -40.25
C ARG A 184 -5.88 -9.98 -40.75
N LEU A 185 -5.29 -8.85 -41.11
CA LEU A 185 -3.89 -8.80 -41.56
C LEU A 185 -2.92 -9.27 -40.46
N TYR A 186 -3.17 -8.94 -39.18
CA TYR A 186 -2.40 -9.47 -38.07
C TYR A 186 -2.51 -11.00 -37.94
N GLN A 187 -3.72 -11.56 -38.10
CA GLN A 187 -3.92 -13.01 -38.14
C GLN A 187 -3.19 -13.64 -39.34
N ASP A 188 -3.28 -13.07 -40.54
CA ASP A 188 -2.58 -13.58 -41.72
C ASP A 188 -1.07 -13.66 -41.49
N TRP A 189 -0.49 -12.59 -40.91
CA TRP A 189 0.93 -12.59 -40.53
C TRP A 189 1.26 -13.53 -39.38
N HIS A 190 0.36 -13.74 -38.41
CA HIS A 190 0.58 -14.66 -37.29
C HIS A 190 0.65 -16.13 -37.77
N HIS A 191 -0.37 -16.59 -38.51
CA HIS A 191 -0.43 -17.99 -38.97
C HIS A 191 0.67 -18.34 -39.99
N ASN A 192 1.15 -17.38 -40.79
CA ASN A 192 2.13 -17.61 -41.86
C ASN A 192 3.59 -17.28 -41.48
N ASP A 193 3.86 -16.96 -40.21
CA ASP A 193 5.19 -16.58 -39.66
C ASP A 193 5.69 -17.63 -38.65
N ALA A 194 5.59 -18.93 -38.99
CA ALA A 194 6.01 -20.04 -38.12
C ALA A 194 7.50 -19.94 -37.67
N SER A 195 8.37 -19.41 -38.53
CA SER A 195 9.79 -19.15 -38.21
C SER A 195 10.02 -17.92 -37.32
N ASN A 196 9.00 -17.06 -37.14
CA ASN A 196 9.10 -15.76 -36.49
C ASN A 196 10.10 -14.78 -37.15
N ASP A 197 10.24 -14.85 -38.47
CA ASP A 197 11.06 -13.93 -39.27
C ASP A 197 10.44 -12.52 -39.38
N TYR A 198 9.12 -12.41 -39.15
CA TYR A 198 8.34 -11.19 -39.38
C TYR A 198 7.78 -10.55 -38.09
N ILE A 199 8.39 -10.84 -36.93
CA ILE A 199 8.07 -10.25 -35.60
C ILE A 199 7.83 -8.72 -35.67
N TYR A 200 8.67 -7.98 -36.40
CA TYR A 200 8.55 -6.52 -36.52
C TYR A 200 7.27 -6.05 -37.25
N ILE A 201 6.74 -6.86 -38.17
CA ILE A 201 5.46 -6.58 -38.84
C ILE A 201 4.30 -6.87 -37.88
N ARG A 202 4.28 -8.05 -37.25
CA ARG A 202 3.28 -8.42 -36.22
C ARG A 202 3.21 -7.37 -35.10
N ARG A 203 4.36 -6.95 -34.57
CA ARG A 203 4.47 -5.86 -33.58
C ARG A 203 3.97 -4.52 -34.12
N GLY A 204 4.29 -4.17 -35.36
CA GLY A 204 3.81 -2.93 -35.99
C GLY A 204 2.29 -2.87 -36.11
N LEU A 205 1.65 -3.98 -36.49
CA LEU A 205 0.19 -4.10 -36.56
C LEU A 205 -0.46 -3.99 -35.18
N LEU A 206 0.11 -4.64 -34.15
CA LEU A 206 -0.34 -4.47 -32.77
C LEU A 206 -0.19 -3.03 -32.27
N LEU A 207 0.85 -2.28 -32.68
CA LEU A 207 0.96 -0.86 -32.34
C LEU A 207 -0.12 -0.02 -33.02
N CYS A 208 -0.52 -0.31 -34.26
CA CYS A 208 -1.68 0.31 -34.89
C CYS A 208 -2.96 0.03 -34.09
N LEU A 209 -3.18 -1.22 -33.67
CA LEU A 209 -4.34 -1.60 -32.85
C LEU A 209 -4.31 -0.90 -31.47
N LYS A 210 -3.18 -0.91 -30.73
CA LYS A 210 -3.01 -0.18 -29.44
C LYS A 210 -3.39 1.29 -29.57
N HIS A 211 -3.02 1.94 -30.67
CA HIS A 211 -3.34 3.35 -30.91
C HIS A 211 -4.80 3.60 -31.30
N ILE A 212 -5.46 2.69 -32.03
CA ILE A 212 -6.89 2.83 -32.35
C ILE A 212 -7.73 2.60 -31.08
N THR A 213 -7.41 1.59 -30.28
CA THR A 213 -8.11 1.25 -29.03
C THR A 213 -7.92 2.27 -27.90
N ASN A 214 -7.17 3.36 -28.11
CA ASN A 214 -7.14 4.51 -27.22
C ASN A 214 -8.42 5.36 -27.28
N THR A 215 -9.28 5.18 -28.30
CA THR A 215 -10.58 5.86 -28.41
C THR A 215 -11.71 4.90 -28.08
N GLN A 216 -12.79 5.39 -27.47
CA GLN A 216 -13.93 4.56 -27.06
C GLN A 216 -14.53 3.77 -28.24
N LEU A 217 -14.85 4.45 -29.35
CA LEU A 217 -15.24 3.84 -30.62
C LEU A 217 -14.26 2.75 -31.10
N GLY A 218 -12.97 2.94 -30.87
CA GLY A 218 -11.93 1.97 -31.24
C GLY A 218 -11.94 0.72 -30.37
N LYS A 219 -12.35 0.82 -29.10
CA LYS A 219 -12.56 -0.33 -28.19
C LYS A 219 -13.82 -1.10 -28.58
N GLU A 220 -14.92 -0.39 -28.83
CA GLU A 220 -16.19 -0.97 -29.29
C GLU A 220 -16.01 -1.74 -30.61
N THR A 221 -15.45 -1.07 -31.63
CA THR A 221 -15.14 -1.71 -32.94
C THR A 221 -14.22 -2.92 -32.79
N PHE A 222 -13.33 -2.93 -31.80
CA PHE A 222 -12.43 -4.06 -31.51
C PHE A 222 -13.18 -5.24 -30.89
N LEU A 223 -14.12 -4.99 -29.97
CA LEU A 223 -15.00 -6.01 -29.39
C LEU A 223 -15.91 -6.62 -30.47
N ASP A 224 -16.60 -5.79 -31.25
CA ASP A 224 -17.49 -6.22 -32.35
C ASP A 224 -16.74 -7.07 -33.40
N SER A 225 -15.45 -6.80 -33.60
CA SER A 225 -14.58 -7.53 -34.53
C SER A 225 -14.00 -8.82 -33.95
N ARG A 226 -14.49 -9.31 -32.80
CA ARG A 226 -13.94 -10.46 -32.04
C ARG A 226 -12.46 -10.32 -31.68
N GLY A 227 -11.99 -9.07 -31.54
CA GLY A 227 -10.57 -8.75 -31.31
C GLY A 227 -9.98 -9.37 -30.05
N MET A 228 -10.80 -9.52 -28.99
CA MET A 228 -10.40 -10.17 -27.74
C MET A 228 -9.98 -11.63 -27.97
N GLU A 229 -10.79 -12.40 -28.67
CA GLU A 229 -10.54 -13.81 -28.98
C GLU A 229 -9.34 -13.96 -29.94
N ILE A 230 -9.24 -13.09 -30.95
CA ILE A 230 -8.15 -13.08 -31.93
C ILE A 230 -6.80 -12.84 -31.25
N LEU A 231 -6.70 -11.81 -30.39
CA LEU A 231 -5.45 -11.51 -29.70
C LEU A 231 -5.17 -12.50 -28.57
N PHE A 232 -6.19 -13.00 -27.87
CA PHE A 232 -6.00 -14.03 -26.83
C PHE A 232 -5.38 -15.30 -27.42
N THR A 233 -5.97 -15.87 -28.48
CA THR A 233 -5.46 -17.08 -29.15
C THR A 233 -4.02 -16.86 -29.63
N SER A 234 -3.75 -15.73 -30.29
CA SER A 234 -2.40 -15.41 -30.76
C SER A 234 -1.37 -15.26 -29.64
N VAL A 235 -1.77 -14.77 -28.45
CA VAL A 235 -0.90 -14.75 -27.28
C VAL A 235 -0.62 -16.16 -26.78
N GLN A 236 -1.64 -17.03 -26.66
CA GLN A 236 -1.47 -18.42 -26.21
C GLN A 236 -0.45 -19.17 -27.08
N ASP A 237 -0.56 -19.05 -28.41
CA ASP A 237 0.38 -19.65 -29.39
C ASP A 237 1.84 -19.20 -29.19
N CYS A 238 2.06 -18.05 -28.55
CA CYS A 238 3.37 -17.44 -28.38
C CYS A 238 4.00 -17.64 -27.00
N LEU A 239 3.25 -18.12 -25.99
CA LEU A 239 3.68 -18.13 -24.58
C LEU A 239 4.98 -18.94 -24.32
N SER A 240 5.27 -19.94 -25.14
CA SER A 240 6.50 -20.76 -25.04
C SER A 240 7.77 -20.03 -25.51
N CYS A 241 7.64 -18.93 -26.26
CA CYS A 241 8.75 -18.30 -26.99
C CYS A 241 9.12 -16.91 -26.45
N ARG A 242 10.15 -16.83 -25.61
CA ARG A 242 10.64 -15.55 -25.01
C ARG A 242 10.95 -14.45 -26.03
N ASN A 243 11.40 -14.80 -27.24
CA ASN A 243 11.65 -13.81 -28.31
C ASN A 243 10.38 -13.04 -28.73
N LEU A 244 9.19 -13.52 -28.37
CA LEU A 244 7.89 -12.92 -28.66
C LEU A 244 7.34 -12.07 -27.50
N ASP A 245 8.06 -11.93 -26.38
CA ASP A 245 7.66 -11.09 -25.25
C ASP A 245 7.19 -9.67 -25.64
N PRO A 246 7.80 -8.95 -26.61
CA PRO A 246 7.30 -7.65 -27.05
C PRO A 246 5.94 -7.70 -27.75
N ILE A 247 5.63 -8.79 -28.47
CA ILE A 247 4.32 -9.03 -29.10
C ILE A 247 3.30 -9.36 -28.01
N ILE A 248 3.61 -10.33 -27.16
CA ILE A 248 2.77 -10.77 -26.03
C ILE A 248 2.40 -9.58 -25.13
N THR A 249 3.38 -8.75 -24.76
CA THR A 249 3.17 -7.58 -23.91
C THR A 249 2.26 -6.55 -24.58
N THR A 250 2.48 -6.25 -25.87
CA THR A 250 1.62 -5.29 -26.60
C THR A 250 0.19 -5.81 -26.75
N ALA A 251 0.01 -7.09 -27.07
CA ALA A 251 -1.31 -7.72 -27.16
C ALA A 251 -2.02 -7.75 -25.80
N THR A 252 -1.31 -8.10 -24.72
CA THR A 252 -1.84 -8.09 -23.34
C THR A 252 -2.27 -6.69 -22.91
N GLN A 253 -1.54 -5.63 -23.30
CA GLN A 253 -1.94 -4.24 -23.06
C GLN A 253 -3.26 -3.88 -23.78
N ILE A 254 -3.46 -4.36 -25.02
CA ILE A 254 -4.71 -4.14 -25.77
C ILE A 254 -5.87 -4.90 -25.12
N LEU A 255 -5.66 -6.18 -24.79
CA LEU A 255 -6.67 -7.03 -24.13
C LEU A 255 -7.16 -6.41 -22.81
N ARG A 256 -6.25 -5.93 -21.94
CA ARG A 256 -6.64 -5.24 -20.69
C ARG A 256 -7.41 -3.94 -20.92
N LYS A 257 -7.09 -3.22 -21.99
CA LYS A 257 -7.67 -1.91 -22.33
C LYS A 257 -9.07 -2.02 -22.95
N CYS A 258 -9.31 -3.11 -23.69
CA CYS A 258 -10.58 -3.40 -24.35
C CYS A 258 -11.47 -4.34 -23.52
N TYR A 259 -11.01 -4.82 -22.37
CA TYR A 259 -11.85 -5.57 -21.44
C TYR A 259 -13.01 -4.68 -20.95
N PRO A 260 -14.28 -5.11 -21.05
CA PRO A 260 -15.44 -4.32 -20.63
C PRO A 260 -15.37 -3.91 -19.14
N THR A 261 -15.68 -2.65 -18.84
CA THR A 261 -15.70 -2.16 -17.46
C THR A 261 -17.03 -2.43 -16.78
N GLU A 262 -17.00 -2.92 -15.55
CA GLU A 262 -18.18 -3.29 -14.78
C GLU A 262 -18.18 -2.62 -13.39
N PRO A 263 -19.34 -2.43 -12.74
CA PRO A 263 -19.39 -2.12 -11.31
C PRO A 263 -18.99 -3.35 -10.47
N LEU A 264 -18.65 -3.16 -9.20
CA LEU A 264 -18.45 -4.29 -8.27
C LEU A 264 -19.79 -5.03 -8.06
N PRO A 265 -19.81 -6.38 -7.88
CA PRO A 265 -21.03 -7.15 -7.68
C PRO A 265 -21.55 -7.08 -6.23
N VAL A 266 -21.83 -5.85 -5.78
CA VAL A 266 -22.47 -5.48 -4.50
C VAL A 266 -23.58 -4.46 -4.77
N VAL A 267 -24.60 -4.42 -3.91
CA VAL A 267 -25.74 -3.48 -4.03
C VAL A 267 -25.31 -2.03 -3.83
N THR A 268 -24.29 -1.79 -2.98
CA THR A 268 -23.70 -0.46 -2.76
C THR A 268 -22.24 -0.58 -2.39
N VAL A 269 -21.41 0.38 -2.82
CA VAL A 269 -19.99 0.47 -2.44
C VAL A 269 -19.76 1.02 -1.02
N ARG A 270 -20.80 1.51 -0.33
CA ARG A 270 -20.72 1.86 1.09
C ARG A 270 -20.52 0.60 1.95
N SER A 271 -19.97 0.77 3.14
CA SER A 271 -19.82 -0.33 4.12
C SER A 271 -21.17 -0.99 4.43
N SER A 272 -21.17 -2.32 4.60
CA SER A 272 -22.30 -3.09 5.17
C SER A 272 -22.61 -2.69 6.62
N TYR A 273 -21.70 -1.96 7.28
CA TYR A 273 -21.86 -1.48 8.65
C TYR A 273 -21.99 0.03 8.68
N SER A 274 -23.08 0.50 9.32
CA SER A 274 -23.34 1.92 9.59
C SER A 274 -23.41 2.16 11.10
N PHE A 275 -23.01 3.36 11.52
CA PHE A 275 -23.08 3.79 12.91
C PHE A 275 -23.73 5.17 13.02
N PRO A 276 -24.77 5.36 13.86
CA PRO A 276 -25.44 6.65 14.00
C PRO A 276 -24.55 7.66 14.72
N LEU A 277 -24.31 8.82 14.10
CA LEU A 277 -23.45 9.86 14.68
C LEU A 277 -24.22 10.82 15.60
N PRO A 278 -23.64 11.24 16.75
CA PRO A 278 -24.22 12.28 17.60
C PRO A 278 -24.58 13.54 16.80
N GLY A 279 -25.73 14.14 17.12
CA GLY A 279 -26.27 15.31 16.41
C GLY A 279 -27.07 15.01 15.14
N ASN A 280 -26.89 13.86 14.50
CA ASN A 280 -27.64 13.46 13.29
C ASN A 280 -28.88 12.60 13.61
N ALA A 281 -29.91 13.22 14.19
CA ALA A 281 -31.18 12.57 14.55
C ALA A 281 -32.07 12.12 13.35
N LYS A 282 -31.55 12.19 12.12
CA LYS A 282 -32.21 11.74 10.88
C LYS A 282 -31.24 11.00 9.96
N ALA A 283 -30.75 9.86 10.41
CA ALA A 283 -30.19 8.85 9.52
C ALA A 283 -31.28 7.86 9.10
N GLU A 284 -32.29 8.33 8.34
CA GLU A 284 -32.97 7.43 7.42
C GLU A 284 -31.92 6.87 6.46
N ARG A 285 -32.11 5.62 5.98
CA ARG A 285 -31.30 5.13 4.85
C ARG A 285 -31.43 6.16 3.73
N PRO A 286 -30.34 6.72 3.17
CA PRO A 286 -30.44 7.46 1.93
C PRO A 286 -31.14 6.54 0.92
N CYS A 287 -32.22 7.03 0.31
CA CYS A 287 -33.07 6.20 -0.54
C CYS A 287 -32.23 5.51 -1.63
N GLU A 288 -32.67 4.32 -2.00
CA GLU A 288 -32.14 3.56 -3.13
C GLU A 288 -32.46 4.30 -4.44
N GLU A 289 -31.72 5.37 -4.73
CA GLU A 289 -31.55 5.81 -6.11
C GLU A 289 -30.75 4.74 -6.83
N SER A 290 -31.45 3.95 -7.66
CA SER A 290 -30.85 2.87 -8.41
C SER A 290 -29.72 3.41 -9.31
N GLU A 291 -28.46 3.03 -9.01
CA GLU A 291 -27.27 3.46 -9.77
C GLU A 291 -27.30 3.04 -11.26
N SER A 292 -28.32 2.29 -11.69
CA SER A 292 -28.53 1.79 -13.04
C SER A 292 -28.86 2.84 -14.12
N GLU A 293 -29.38 4.03 -13.79
CA GLU A 293 -29.78 5.02 -14.82
C GLU A 293 -28.68 6.04 -15.21
N TRP A 294 -27.67 6.28 -14.37
CA TRP A 294 -26.67 7.33 -14.63
C TRP A 294 -25.48 6.89 -15.51
N LEU A 295 -25.30 5.58 -15.74
CA LEU A 295 -24.17 5.02 -16.50
C LEU A 295 -24.17 5.31 -18.01
N LYS A 296 -25.21 5.94 -18.56
CA LYS A 296 -25.29 6.31 -19.99
C LYS A 296 -24.78 7.73 -20.34
N GLY A 297 -24.48 8.56 -19.34
CA GLY A 297 -24.22 10.00 -19.57
C GLY A 297 -22.74 10.43 -19.63
N ASP A 298 -21.83 9.70 -18.99
CA ASP A 298 -20.52 10.25 -18.59
C ASP A 298 -19.32 9.84 -19.48
N CYS A 299 -19.60 9.12 -20.58
CA CYS A 299 -18.60 8.49 -21.47
C CYS A 299 -17.68 9.47 -22.21
N ASP A 300 -18.06 10.74 -22.35
CA ASP A 300 -17.36 11.71 -23.22
C ASP A 300 -16.13 12.39 -22.59
N SER A 301 -15.87 12.18 -21.28
CA SER A 301 -14.69 12.75 -20.59
C SER A 301 -13.51 11.77 -20.38
N ASP A 302 -13.65 10.52 -20.87
CA ASP A 302 -12.81 9.38 -20.48
C ASP A 302 -11.39 9.35 -21.10
N GLU A 303 -11.11 10.12 -22.14
CA GLU A 303 -9.97 9.83 -23.03
C GLU A 303 -8.57 10.31 -22.57
N GLU A 304 -8.38 10.93 -21.40
CA GLU A 304 -7.07 11.49 -21.00
C GLU A 304 -6.27 10.65 -20.00
N ALA A 305 -6.94 9.86 -19.14
CA ALA A 305 -6.30 9.11 -18.05
C ALA A 305 -5.55 7.84 -18.48
N GLU A 306 -5.56 7.46 -19.76
CA GLU A 306 -4.86 6.26 -20.24
C GLU A 306 -3.43 6.51 -20.76
N ASN A 307 -2.98 7.77 -20.83
CA ASN A 307 -1.61 8.07 -21.27
C ASN A 307 -0.54 7.80 -20.20
N ASP A 308 -0.92 7.67 -18.92
CA ASP A 308 0.02 7.38 -17.83
C ASP A 308 0.47 5.91 -17.78
N LEU A 309 -0.14 5.02 -18.59
CA LEU A 309 0.14 3.58 -18.63
C LEU A 309 1.52 3.20 -19.20
N ASP A 310 2.23 4.12 -19.86
CA ASP A 310 3.59 3.89 -20.38
C ASP A 310 4.67 4.57 -19.49
N ASN A 311 4.31 5.10 -18.31
CA ASN A 311 5.20 5.73 -17.31
C ASN A 311 5.32 4.84 -16.04
N GLU A 312 5.99 3.69 -16.14
CA GLU A 312 6.27 2.83 -14.97
C GLU A 312 7.36 3.41 -14.01
N ASP A 313 7.90 4.60 -14.31
CA ASP A 313 8.93 5.34 -13.54
C ASP A 313 8.43 6.74 -13.08
N VAL A 314 7.22 6.82 -12.50
CA VAL A 314 6.74 8.03 -11.79
C VAL A 314 6.29 7.69 -10.37
N ASP A 315 7.19 7.07 -9.61
CA ASP A 315 7.38 7.49 -8.22
C ASP A 315 8.17 8.82 -8.23
N SER A 316 8.02 9.66 -7.19
CA SER A 316 8.88 10.82 -6.86
C SER A 316 8.88 12.04 -7.81
N LYS A 317 7.73 12.70 -8.04
CA LYS A 317 7.68 14.12 -8.46
C LYS A 317 6.57 15.03 -7.88
N GLU A 318 5.64 14.52 -7.09
CA GLU A 318 4.65 15.38 -6.40
C GLU A 318 5.13 15.89 -5.04
N GLU A 319 6.12 15.24 -4.41
CA GLU A 319 6.55 15.52 -3.03
C GLU A 319 7.12 16.95 -2.82
N ASP A 320 7.85 17.51 -3.78
CA ASP A 320 8.47 18.85 -3.64
C ASP A 320 7.46 20.02 -3.62
N TYR A 321 6.19 19.81 -4.00
CA TYR A 321 5.19 20.88 -4.09
C TYR A 321 4.27 21.03 -2.86
N ASP A 322 4.19 20.02 -1.98
CA ASP A 322 3.29 20.03 -0.80
C ASP A 322 3.97 20.51 0.51
N LEU A 323 5.25 20.88 0.48
CA LEU A 323 5.97 21.34 1.68
C LEU A 323 5.42 22.67 2.22
N GLU A 324 5.37 22.83 3.54
CA GLU A 324 5.01 24.12 4.14
C GLU A 324 6.19 25.09 4.09
N THR A 325 5.99 26.21 3.40
CA THR A 325 6.98 27.25 3.12
C THR A 325 6.81 28.47 4.01
N ASP A 326 5.65 28.62 4.66
CA ASP A 326 5.36 29.74 5.53
C ASP A 326 6.05 29.58 6.90
N VAL A 327 7.16 30.31 7.08
CA VAL A 327 7.94 30.36 8.32
C VAL A 327 7.09 30.78 9.53
N ASN A 328 6.10 31.66 9.34
CA ASN A 328 5.24 32.11 10.43
C ASN A 328 4.28 30.99 10.84
N LYS A 329 3.73 30.21 9.90
CA LYS A 329 2.96 29.01 10.23
C LYS A 329 3.79 27.91 10.88
N LEU A 330 5.04 27.73 10.49
CA LEU A 330 5.94 26.74 11.09
C LEU A 330 6.37 27.12 12.52
N ARG A 331 6.44 28.43 12.83
CA ARG A 331 6.77 28.95 14.17
C ARG A 331 5.57 29.20 15.07
N SER A 332 4.41 29.47 14.51
CA SER A 332 3.24 29.88 15.29
C SER A 332 2.86 28.78 16.27
N ARG A 333 2.64 29.18 17.53
CA ARG A 333 1.98 28.35 18.53
C ARG A 333 0.51 28.79 18.53
N PRO A 334 -0.42 27.98 17.98
CA PRO A 334 -1.84 28.29 18.03
C PRO A 334 -2.31 28.50 19.48
N VAL A 335 -3.41 29.26 19.61
CA VAL A 335 -4.20 29.27 20.85
C VAL A 335 -4.79 27.86 21.07
N LEU A 336 -5.05 27.49 22.31
CA LEU A 336 -5.71 26.23 22.67
C LEU A 336 -7.03 26.07 21.87
N ASP A 337 -7.31 24.84 21.43
CA ASP A 337 -8.57 24.50 20.74
C ASP A 337 -9.78 24.36 21.71
N ARG A 338 -9.58 24.69 22.99
CA ARG A 338 -10.54 24.59 24.09
C ARG A 338 -10.21 25.60 25.20
N PRO A 339 -11.14 25.91 26.12
CA PRO A 339 -10.88 26.73 27.30
C PRO A 339 -9.80 26.12 28.19
N GLU A 340 -8.99 26.95 28.85
CA GLU A 340 -7.92 26.48 29.75
C GLU A 340 -8.49 25.88 31.04
N GLU A 341 -9.67 26.34 31.46
CA GLU A 341 -10.43 25.81 32.59
C GLU A 341 -10.83 24.34 32.41
N GLU A 342 -11.00 23.88 31.16
CA GLU A 342 -11.23 22.46 30.87
C GLU A 342 -9.99 21.59 31.09
N LEU A 343 -8.77 22.15 31.19
CA LEU A 343 -7.58 21.34 31.37
C LEU A 343 -7.47 20.73 32.77
N GLY A 344 -8.11 21.34 33.79
CA GLY A 344 -8.10 20.81 35.17
C GLY A 344 -8.65 19.39 35.29
N GLN A 345 -9.56 18.97 34.39
CA GLN A 345 -10.11 17.61 34.39
C GLN A 345 -9.07 16.50 34.13
N TYR A 346 -7.89 16.83 33.61
CA TYR A 346 -6.80 15.88 33.33
C TYR A 346 -5.83 15.70 34.51
N GLU A 347 -5.97 16.46 35.61
CA GLU A 347 -5.19 16.29 36.85
C GLU A 347 -5.34 14.87 37.42
N VAL A 348 -6.57 14.34 37.41
CA VAL A 348 -6.88 12.95 37.84
C VAL A 348 -6.16 11.88 37.00
N MET A 349 -5.65 12.23 35.81
CA MET A 349 -4.87 11.34 34.93
C MET A 349 -3.37 11.42 35.21
N CYS A 350 -2.92 12.22 36.17
CA CYS A 350 -1.52 12.37 36.59
C CYS A 350 -1.33 12.20 38.12
N PRO A 351 -1.91 11.15 38.77
CA PRO A 351 -1.81 10.97 40.22
C PRO A 351 -0.35 10.87 40.71
N GLU A 352 0.58 10.43 39.85
CA GLU A 352 2.01 10.34 40.14
C GLU A 352 2.72 11.70 40.32
N LEU A 353 2.02 12.82 40.16
CA LEU A 353 2.49 14.17 40.51
C LEU A 353 2.08 14.61 41.92
N SER A 354 1.17 13.87 42.56
CA SER A 354 0.64 14.19 43.89
C SER A 354 1.36 13.41 45.00
N HIS A 355 1.50 14.02 46.18
CA HIS A 355 2.16 13.42 47.34
C HIS A 355 1.26 12.50 48.19
N ASP A 356 -0.02 12.35 47.86
CA ASP A 356 -0.99 11.60 48.67
C ASP A 356 -1.08 10.13 48.22
N PHE A 357 -0.20 9.31 48.80
CA PHE A 357 -0.06 7.89 48.45
C PHE A 357 -0.96 6.94 49.28
N GLN A 358 -2.04 7.43 49.90
CA GLN A 358 -2.99 6.57 50.66
C GLN A 358 -3.59 5.42 49.84
N GLU A 359 -3.62 5.51 48.50
CA GLU A 359 -4.04 4.39 47.64
C GLU A 359 -2.99 3.27 47.49
N LEU A 360 -1.70 3.49 47.79
CA LEU A 360 -0.68 2.43 47.72
C LEU A 360 -0.72 1.50 48.95
N GLU A 361 -1.16 1.99 50.11
CA GLU A 361 -1.28 1.17 51.31
C GLU A 361 -2.37 0.09 51.14
N SER A 362 -3.46 0.38 50.42
CA SER A 362 -4.57 -0.57 50.22
C SER A 362 -4.18 -1.78 49.36
N GLU A 363 -3.33 -1.61 48.33
CA GLU A 363 -2.75 -2.74 47.59
C GLU A 363 -1.86 -3.63 48.49
N SER A 364 -1.24 -3.06 49.53
CA SER A 364 -0.34 -3.79 50.44
C SER A 364 -1.06 -4.52 51.59
N GLU A 365 -2.24 -4.05 52.01
CA GLU A 365 -3.04 -4.75 53.03
C GLU A 365 -3.85 -5.92 52.44
N GLU A 366 -4.30 -5.84 51.19
CA GLU A 366 -4.93 -6.97 50.49
C GLU A 366 -3.97 -8.17 50.31
N GLU A 367 -2.64 -7.95 50.22
CA GLU A 367 -1.64 -9.03 50.12
C GLU A 367 -1.71 -10.02 51.29
N LYS A 368 -2.18 -9.62 52.49
CA LYS A 368 -2.33 -10.53 53.64
C LYS A 368 -3.49 -11.52 53.50
N SER A 369 -4.26 -11.46 52.43
CA SER A 369 -5.42 -12.35 52.16
C SER A 369 -5.22 -13.33 50.99
N LEU A 370 -4.02 -13.36 50.38
CA LEU A 370 -3.76 -13.98 49.07
C LEU A 370 -3.67 -15.52 49.00
N GLU A 371 -4.00 -16.29 50.04
CA GLU A 371 -3.98 -17.76 49.97
C GLU A 371 -5.23 -18.41 49.34
N ASP A 372 -6.31 -17.65 49.07
CA ASP A 372 -7.55 -18.21 48.50
C ASP A 372 -8.31 -17.23 47.58
N ARG A 373 -7.90 -17.12 46.30
CA ARG A 373 -8.73 -16.52 45.23
C ARG A 373 -8.65 -17.27 43.89
N THR A 374 -9.83 -17.76 43.48
CA THR A 374 -10.20 -18.14 42.11
C THR A 374 -10.04 -16.97 41.13
N GLU A 375 -9.98 -17.25 39.82
CA GLU A 375 -9.79 -16.30 38.70
C GLU A 375 -10.87 -15.19 38.59
N SER A 376 -10.91 -14.22 39.51
CA SER A 376 -11.76 -13.03 39.43
C SER A 376 -11.00 -11.83 38.84
N LEU A 377 -11.62 -11.14 37.88
CA LEU A 377 -11.07 -9.90 37.30
C LEU A 377 -10.75 -8.85 38.38
N PRO A 378 -9.57 -8.20 38.35
CA PRO A 378 -9.27 -7.09 39.26
C PRO A 378 -10.20 -5.89 38.95
N SER A 379 -10.92 -5.42 39.96
CA SER A 379 -11.84 -4.29 39.86
C SER A 379 -11.20 -2.99 40.35
N SER A 380 -10.36 -2.36 39.52
CA SER A 380 -9.83 -1.02 39.80
C SER A 380 -10.96 0.04 39.74
N PRO A 381 -11.01 1.03 40.65
CA PRO A 381 -11.98 2.12 40.60
C PRO A 381 -11.88 2.92 39.29
N CYS A 382 -12.95 2.89 38.49
CA CYS A 382 -12.98 3.59 37.20
C CYS A 382 -13.28 5.09 37.37
N HIS A 383 -12.24 5.87 37.66
CA HIS A 383 -12.24 7.30 37.37
C HIS A 383 -11.99 7.49 35.87
N PHE A 384 -13.01 7.97 35.15
CA PHE A 384 -12.93 8.35 33.74
C PHE A 384 -13.53 9.74 33.56
N ILE A 385 -13.05 10.48 32.55
CA ILE A 385 -13.60 11.80 32.21
C ILE A 385 -14.98 11.60 31.58
N PRO A 386 -16.06 12.17 32.14
CA PRO A 386 -17.40 12.03 31.56
C PRO A 386 -17.48 12.72 30.19
N SER A 387 -18.08 12.03 29.22
CA SER A 387 -18.51 12.68 27.97
C SER A 387 -19.50 13.80 28.30
N ALA A 388 -19.33 15.00 27.72
CA ALA A 388 -20.02 16.22 28.13
C ALA A 388 -21.56 16.19 27.98
N ILE A 389 -22.24 15.56 28.94
CA ILE A 389 -23.67 15.63 29.21
C ILE A 389 -23.82 15.70 30.74
N SER A 390 -24.45 16.78 31.23
CA SER A 390 -24.62 17.17 32.64
C SER A 390 -23.35 17.60 33.40
N VAL A 391 -23.16 18.92 33.50
CA VAL A 391 -22.42 19.55 34.60
C VAL A 391 -23.43 20.30 35.46
N THR A 392 -23.68 19.82 36.67
CA THR A 392 -24.36 20.58 37.74
C THR A 392 -23.32 20.98 38.77
N HIS A 393 -23.06 22.28 38.90
CA HIS A 393 -22.02 22.82 39.79
C HIS A 393 -22.28 22.53 41.28
N PRO A 394 -21.27 22.04 42.02
CA PRO A 394 -21.16 22.23 43.46
C PRO A 394 -20.36 23.51 43.75
N ASN A 395 -20.93 24.44 44.52
CA ASN A 395 -20.23 25.66 44.94
C ASN A 395 -19.23 25.37 46.08
N HIS A 396 -17.94 25.59 45.87
CA HIS A 396 -16.99 25.81 46.96
C HIS A 396 -16.28 27.16 46.82
N ARG A 397 -16.52 28.04 47.79
CA ARG A 397 -15.95 29.39 47.87
C ARG A 397 -14.48 29.33 48.23
N TRP A 398 -13.62 29.87 47.37
CA TRP A 398 -12.28 30.30 47.76
C TRP A 398 -12.29 31.74 48.28
N ARG A 399 -11.38 32.04 49.21
CA ARG A 399 -11.40 33.25 50.05
C ARG A 399 -10.33 34.23 49.57
N ASN A 400 -10.74 35.42 49.09
CA ASN A 400 -9.82 36.45 48.59
C ASN A 400 -8.96 37.09 49.69
N GLN A 401 -7.66 37.27 49.39
CA GLN A 401 -6.74 38.34 49.84
C GLN A 401 -5.37 38.06 49.18
N SER A 402 -4.58 39.01 48.66
CA SER A 402 -4.80 40.42 48.32
C SER A 402 -3.70 40.89 47.36
N VAL A 403 -3.97 41.87 46.50
CA VAL A 403 -3.03 42.39 45.49
C VAL A 403 -2.05 43.41 46.08
N THR A 404 -0.77 43.35 45.67
CA THR A 404 0.17 44.48 45.69
C THR A 404 1.07 44.42 44.45
N GLU A 405 1.43 45.58 43.89
CA GLU A 405 2.00 45.72 42.53
C GLU A 405 3.53 45.76 42.42
N MET A 406 4.02 45.43 41.21
CA MET A 406 5.21 45.95 40.50
C MET A 406 6.65 45.72 41.04
N GLY A 407 7.44 45.00 40.22
CA GLY A 407 8.91 44.94 40.22
C GLY A 407 9.40 44.02 39.08
N PRO A 408 10.49 44.34 38.35
CA PRO A 408 10.72 43.77 37.01
C PRO A 408 11.49 42.44 36.95
N ASP A 409 11.28 41.80 35.80
CA ASP A 409 11.95 40.66 35.15
C ASP A 409 13.44 40.40 35.51
N PRO A 410 13.80 39.18 35.98
CA PRO A 410 15.17 38.67 35.98
C PRO A 410 15.39 37.63 34.86
N GLY A 411 16.44 37.86 34.07
CA GLY A 411 16.74 37.12 32.83
C GLY A 411 17.08 35.62 32.96
N GLU A 412 17.26 35.02 31.78
CA GLU A 412 17.60 33.61 31.54
C GLU A 412 18.80 33.13 32.37
N GLU A 413 18.60 32.16 33.26
CA GLU A 413 19.69 31.39 33.86
C GLU A 413 19.95 30.07 33.11
N ASP A 414 21.13 29.97 32.50
CA ASP A 414 21.65 28.75 31.87
C ASP A 414 21.83 27.62 32.90
N PHE A 415 21.06 26.54 32.77
CA PHE A 415 21.28 25.31 33.53
C PHE A 415 22.59 24.60 33.11
N LYS A 416 23.69 24.91 33.82
CA LYS A 416 24.96 24.19 33.70
C LYS A 416 24.93 22.87 34.48
N VAL A 417 24.90 21.76 33.76
CA VAL A 417 25.17 20.42 34.32
C VAL A 417 26.68 20.29 34.66
N PRO A 418 27.07 19.75 35.83
CA PRO A 418 28.47 19.54 36.16
C PRO A 418 29.12 18.44 35.30
N LEU A 419 30.10 18.82 34.47
CA LEU A 419 30.93 17.88 33.72
C LEU A 419 32.09 17.40 34.59
N GLN A 420 31.99 16.19 35.16
CA GLN A 420 33.16 15.53 35.76
C GLN A 420 33.97 14.78 34.69
N SER A 421 35.23 15.15 34.58
CA SER A 421 36.20 14.58 33.65
C SER A 421 36.58 13.15 34.02
N TRP A 422 36.46 12.22 33.08
CA TRP A 422 37.08 10.91 33.17
C TRP A 422 38.46 10.94 32.50
N THR A 423 39.52 10.81 33.30
CA THR A 423 40.90 10.64 32.83
C THR A 423 41.10 9.24 32.24
N GLU A 424 41.76 9.15 31.10
CA GLU A 424 42.17 7.86 30.51
C GLU A 424 43.22 7.18 31.39
N GLU A 425 42.94 5.96 31.87
CA GLU A 425 43.96 5.11 32.48
C GLU A 425 44.30 3.93 31.55
N LYS A 426 45.51 3.98 30.98
CA LYS A 426 46.04 2.92 30.11
C LYS A 426 46.36 1.66 30.91
N CYS A 427 45.79 0.53 30.54
CA CYS A 427 46.36 -0.77 30.88
C CYS A 427 46.70 -1.57 29.61
N ARG A 428 48.00 -1.83 29.40
CA ARG A 428 48.51 -2.72 28.34
C ARG A 428 48.18 -4.18 28.67
N ARG A 429 47.90 -5.01 27.66
CA ARG A 429 48.32 -6.42 27.64
C ARG A 429 48.82 -6.80 26.24
N ASP A 430 49.77 -7.72 26.23
CA ASP A 430 50.71 -7.92 25.12
C ASP A 430 50.20 -8.79 23.97
N HIS A 431 50.80 -8.55 22.81
CA HIS A 431 50.89 -9.56 21.76
C HIS A 431 51.74 -10.74 22.25
N THR A 432 51.26 -11.97 22.04
CA THR A 432 52.15 -13.13 21.91
C THR A 432 51.75 -13.96 20.69
N ASP A 433 52.57 -13.85 19.64
CA ASP A 433 52.54 -14.76 18.50
C ASP A 433 52.90 -16.19 18.94
N LYS A 434 52.17 -17.18 18.42
CA LYS A 434 52.72 -18.52 18.18
C LYS A 434 52.27 -19.05 16.83
N LYS A 435 53.11 -18.81 15.81
CA LYS A 435 53.14 -19.61 14.58
C LYS A 435 53.45 -21.07 14.88
N ARG A 436 52.83 -21.99 14.13
CA ARG A 436 53.50 -23.17 13.55
C ARG A 436 52.78 -23.55 12.25
N ASP A 437 53.56 -23.63 11.18
CA ASP A 437 53.12 -23.92 9.80
C ASP A 437 53.25 -25.43 9.45
N ILE A 438 53.02 -25.74 8.16
CA ILE A 438 53.37 -26.97 7.37
C ILE A 438 52.53 -28.23 7.74
N VAL A 439 51.83 -28.94 6.83
CA VAL A 439 52.20 -29.46 5.49
C VAL A 439 50.94 -29.73 4.61
N GLU A 440 51.07 -29.55 3.28
CA GLU A 440 50.10 -30.00 2.27
C GLU A 440 50.25 -31.51 1.93
N ALA A 441 49.13 -32.21 1.71
CA ALA A 441 49.10 -33.40 0.86
C ALA A 441 47.72 -33.57 0.22
N ALA A 442 47.67 -33.83 -1.08
CA ALA A 442 46.44 -34.04 -1.85
C ALA A 442 46.43 -35.47 -2.45
N GLN A 443 45.26 -36.11 -2.51
CA GLN A 443 44.81 -37.05 -3.57
C GLN A 443 43.50 -37.79 -3.19
N GLY A 444 42.71 -38.19 -4.20
CA GLY A 444 41.50 -39.05 -4.08
C GLY A 444 40.22 -38.28 -3.74
N ALA A 445 39.17 -38.14 -4.56
CA ALA A 445 38.45 -38.99 -5.52
C ALA A 445 37.22 -39.73 -4.93
N ASP A 446 36.11 -39.59 -5.66
CA ASP A 446 34.86 -40.36 -5.70
C ASP A 446 33.86 -40.46 -4.52
N SER A 447 32.74 -39.75 -4.75
CA SER A 447 31.34 -40.23 -4.61
C SER A 447 30.69 -40.31 -3.20
N PRO A 448 29.34 -40.28 -3.12
CA PRO A 448 28.62 -40.12 -1.86
C PRO A 448 27.97 -41.42 -1.36
N GLU A 449 28.15 -41.73 -0.08
CA GLU A 449 27.34 -42.72 0.64
C GLU A 449 26.67 -42.11 1.89
N GLU A 450 25.53 -42.71 2.24
CA GLU A 450 24.65 -42.36 3.35
C GLU A 450 25.20 -42.90 4.68
N ASP A 451 24.97 -42.22 5.81
CA ASP A 451 24.86 -42.85 7.13
C ASP A 451 24.23 -41.88 8.18
N PRO A 452 23.80 -42.31 9.38
CA PRO A 452 22.45 -42.85 9.54
C PRO A 452 21.63 -42.20 10.68
N ALA A 453 20.51 -42.84 11.02
CA ALA A 453 19.53 -42.34 11.98
C ALA A 453 20.02 -42.24 13.44
N GLY A 454 19.57 -41.19 14.13
CA GLY A 454 19.54 -41.07 15.59
C GLY A 454 18.11 -40.79 16.06
N SER A 455 17.35 -41.84 16.41
CA SER A 455 15.92 -41.72 16.73
C SER A 455 15.65 -41.30 18.17
N HIS A 456 14.98 -40.17 18.36
CA HIS A 456 14.11 -39.96 19.54
C HIS A 456 12.66 -39.79 19.08
N VAL A 457 11.93 -40.91 19.11
CA VAL A 457 10.49 -40.95 18.82
C VAL A 457 9.75 -40.38 20.03
N LEU A 458 9.26 -39.14 19.93
CA LEU A 458 8.16 -38.68 20.78
C LEU A 458 6.85 -39.26 20.23
N ALA A 459 6.09 -39.91 21.10
CA ALA A 459 4.91 -40.66 20.70
C ALA A 459 3.82 -39.75 20.11
N LEU A 460 3.38 -40.08 18.88
CA LEU A 460 2.20 -39.47 18.27
C LEU A 460 0.93 -39.98 18.98
N HIS A 461 0.24 -39.09 19.70
CA HIS A 461 -1.09 -39.40 20.21
C HIS A 461 -2.11 -39.53 19.05
N PRO A 462 -3.09 -40.46 19.13
CA PRO A 462 -4.09 -40.62 18.08
C PRO A 462 -4.98 -39.38 17.91
N LEU A 463 -5.27 -39.05 16.65
CA LEU A 463 -6.20 -37.99 16.27
C LEU A 463 -7.63 -38.31 16.78
N PRO A 464 -8.35 -37.38 17.42
CA PRO A 464 -9.81 -37.49 17.58
C PRO A 464 -10.46 -37.56 16.19
N LYS A 465 -11.33 -38.53 15.96
CA LYS A 465 -11.88 -38.78 14.61
C LYS A 465 -12.86 -37.72 14.10
N ASP A 466 -13.38 -36.86 14.98
CA ASP A 466 -14.43 -35.90 14.63
C ASP A 466 -14.01 -34.45 14.86
N THR A 467 -13.97 -33.66 13.78
CA THR A 467 -13.95 -32.19 13.83
C THR A 467 -15.36 -31.59 14.04
N ALA A 468 -16.38 -32.43 14.17
CA ALA A 468 -17.77 -32.03 14.36
C ALA A 468 -18.00 -31.22 15.66
N TRP A 469 -17.25 -31.51 16.74
CA TRP A 469 -17.40 -30.78 18.01
C TRP A 469 -17.09 -29.29 17.86
N PHE A 470 -16.12 -28.89 17.02
CA PHE A 470 -15.78 -27.49 16.80
C PHE A 470 -16.94 -26.75 16.10
N LYS A 471 -17.54 -27.37 15.07
CA LYS A 471 -18.72 -26.84 14.39
C LYS A 471 -19.89 -26.67 15.40
N LYS A 472 -20.10 -27.66 16.28
CA LYS A 472 -21.12 -27.63 17.34
C LYS A 472 -20.86 -26.60 18.45
N MET A 473 -19.60 -26.30 18.76
CA MET A 473 -19.20 -25.45 19.89
C MET A 473 -19.23 -23.94 19.56
N PHE A 474 -18.81 -23.56 18.34
CA PHE A 474 -18.76 -22.15 17.91
C PHE A 474 -19.89 -21.77 16.93
N TYR A 475 -20.62 -22.73 16.35
CA TYR A 475 -21.63 -22.46 15.31
C TYR A 475 -22.89 -23.35 15.47
N PRO A 476 -23.59 -23.30 16.63
CA PRO A 476 -24.71 -24.19 16.92
C PRO A 476 -25.91 -24.04 15.96
N ASP A 477 -26.08 -22.88 15.34
CA ASP A 477 -27.21 -22.59 14.44
C ASP A 477 -27.08 -23.26 13.04
N CYS A 478 -25.92 -23.86 12.72
CA CYS A 478 -25.69 -24.49 11.42
C CYS A 478 -26.25 -25.92 11.28
N GLU A 479 -26.74 -26.56 12.35
CA GLU A 479 -27.26 -27.95 12.35
C GLU A 479 -28.78 -28.05 12.62
N ALA A 480 -29.55 -27.00 12.32
CA ALA A 480 -31.01 -26.97 12.49
C ALA A 480 -31.79 -27.82 11.45
N SER A 481 -31.36 -29.05 11.15
CA SER A 481 -32.08 -29.98 10.24
C SER A 481 -31.82 -31.49 10.44
N ILE A 482 -31.57 -31.97 11.67
CA ILE A 482 -31.80 -33.39 12.06
C ILE A 482 -32.49 -33.45 13.43
N ASN A 483 -33.40 -34.42 13.61
CA ASN A 483 -34.31 -34.55 14.76
C ASN A 483 -33.60 -34.56 16.13
N PRO A 484 -34.16 -33.91 17.16
CA PRO A 484 -33.63 -33.97 18.52
C PRO A 484 -34.03 -35.29 19.20
N SER A 485 -33.06 -36.14 19.50
CA SER A 485 -33.22 -37.20 20.52
C SER A 485 -32.84 -36.62 21.90
N PRO A 486 -33.63 -36.90 22.96
CA PRO A 486 -33.49 -36.20 24.24
C PRO A 486 -32.54 -36.92 25.21
N GLU A 487 -31.25 -37.01 24.89
CA GLU A 487 -30.23 -37.50 25.83
C GLU A 487 -28.85 -36.87 25.53
N GLY A 488 -28.23 -36.22 26.53
CA GLY A 488 -26.84 -35.73 26.44
C GLY A 488 -26.59 -34.34 25.84
N ARG A 489 -27.18 -33.27 26.41
CA ARG A 489 -26.59 -31.92 26.29
C ARG A 489 -25.48 -31.75 27.34
N LEU A 490 -24.24 -31.99 26.94
CA LEU A 490 -23.08 -31.39 27.60
C LEU A 490 -23.08 -29.89 27.28
N GLU A 491 -22.84 -29.01 28.26
CA GLU A 491 -22.84 -27.57 27.98
C GLU A 491 -21.58 -27.17 27.18
N SER A 492 -21.69 -26.13 26.36
CA SER A 492 -20.55 -25.64 25.56
C SER A 492 -19.39 -25.16 26.44
N SER A 493 -19.67 -24.75 27.68
CA SER A 493 -18.66 -24.40 28.69
C SER A 493 -17.80 -25.62 29.06
N ASP A 494 -18.40 -26.78 29.32
CA ASP A 494 -17.69 -27.98 29.74
C ASP A 494 -16.66 -28.42 28.69
N ILE A 495 -16.99 -28.31 27.41
CA ILE A 495 -16.11 -28.70 26.30
C ILE A 495 -14.90 -27.77 26.21
N VAL A 496 -15.09 -26.46 26.41
CA VAL A 496 -13.99 -25.48 26.45
C VAL A 496 -13.04 -25.80 27.60
N THR A 497 -13.56 -26.02 28.81
CA THR A 497 -12.76 -26.34 29.99
C THR A 497 -11.95 -27.63 29.77
N ASN A 498 -12.61 -28.72 29.32
CA ASN A 498 -11.95 -29.98 29.00
C ASN A 498 -10.86 -29.84 27.91
N LEU A 499 -11.03 -28.93 26.94
CA LEU A 499 -10.01 -28.67 25.90
C LEU A 499 -8.81 -27.91 26.44
N LEU A 500 -9.04 -26.89 27.27
CA LEU A 500 -8.00 -26.10 27.90
C LEU A 500 -7.18 -26.96 28.86
N GLU A 501 -7.84 -27.79 29.68
CA GLU A 501 -7.20 -28.78 30.56
C GLU A 501 -6.36 -29.80 29.78
N LYS A 502 -6.90 -30.34 28.68
CA LYS A 502 -6.24 -31.39 27.89
C LYS A 502 -5.08 -30.88 27.03
N HIS A 503 -5.08 -29.61 26.65
CA HIS A 503 -4.10 -29.01 25.74
C HIS A 503 -3.44 -27.74 26.33
N GLN A 504 -3.09 -27.76 27.63
CA GLN A 504 -2.39 -26.67 28.33
C GLN A 504 -1.02 -26.35 27.70
N GLY A 505 -1.02 -25.56 26.63
CA GLY A 505 0.17 -24.91 26.09
C GLY A 505 0.29 -23.52 26.71
N ASN A 506 1.30 -23.30 27.54
CA ASN A 506 1.57 -21.97 28.08
C ASN A 506 2.06 -21.05 26.95
N ILE A 507 1.21 -20.10 26.54
CA ILE A 507 1.54 -19.06 25.56
C ILE A 507 1.90 -17.79 26.34
N PRO A 508 3.16 -17.31 26.28
CA PRO A 508 3.58 -16.14 27.05
C PRO A 508 2.70 -14.92 26.77
N PHE A 509 2.24 -14.29 27.84
CA PHE A 509 1.39 -13.10 27.79
C PHE A 509 0.03 -13.29 27.09
N HIS A 510 -0.53 -14.51 27.14
CA HIS A 510 -1.90 -14.81 26.69
C HIS A 510 -2.65 -15.70 27.70
N SER A 511 -3.94 -15.42 27.91
CA SER A 511 -4.85 -16.26 28.71
C SER A 511 -6.20 -16.36 27.98
N PRO A 512 -6.64 -17.57 27.56
CA PRO A 512 -7.95 -17.75 26.94
C PRO A 512 -9.12 -17.31 27.83
N HIS A 513 -8.99 -17.44 29.16
CA HIS A 513 -9.99 -16.98 30.12
C HIS A 513 -10.11 -15.45 30.15
N PHE A 514 -8.99 -14.73 30.27
CA PHE A 514 -9.00 -13.26 30.27
C PHE A 514 -9.41 -12.70 28.90
N TYR A 515 -8.95 -13.31 27.80
CA TYR A 515 -9.41 -12.94 26.46
C TYR A 515 -10.92 -13.09 26.32
N ALA A 516 -11.49 -14.23 26.71
CA ALA A 516 -12.93 -14.47 26.64
C ALA A 516 -13.73 -13.53 27.58
N ALA A 517 -13.19 -13.21 28.75
CA ALA A 517 -13.79 -12.26 29.69
C ALA A 517 -13.80 -10.82 29.11
N ARG A 518 -12.69 -10.37 28.51
CA ARG A 518 -12.60 -9.05 27.85
C ARG A 518 -13.47 -8.98 26.60
N ALA A 519 -13.47 -10.01 25.75
CA ALA A 519 -14.27 -10.06 24.53
C ALA A 519 -15.78 -9.97 24.78
N LYS A 520 -16.30 -10.57 25.86
CA LYS A 520 -17.70 -10.43 26.28
C LYS A 520 -18.13 -9.00 26.61
N CYS A 521 -17.18 -8.13 26.96
CA CYS A 521 -17.43 -6.73 27.31
C CYS A 521 -17.29 -5.77 26.11
N VAL A 522 -16.85 -6.25 24.95
CA VAL A 522 -16.61 -5.42 23.76
C VAL A 522 -17.93 -5.07 23.05
N LYS A 523 -18.08 -3.79 22.70
CA LYS A 523 -19.19 -3.28 21.89
C LYS A 523 -18.76 -3.19 20.43
N SER A 524 -19.44 -3.94 19.56
CA SER A 524 -19.27 -3.94 18.11
C SER A 524 -20.60 -3.63 17.42
N ILE A 525 -20.57 -3.07 16.22
CA ILE A 525 -21.77 -2.73 15.44
C ILE A 525 -22.64 -3.96 15.12
N PRO A 526 -22.10 -5.04 14.56
CA PRO A 526 -22.87 -6.26 14.31
C PRO A 526 -23.11 -7.13 15.57
N GLY A 527 -22.62 -6.73 16.75
CA GLY A 527 -22.80 -7.47 18.00
C GLY A 527 -22.20 -8.87 17.96
N TYR A 528 -20.91 -8.98 17.58
CA TYR A 528 -20.19 -10.25 17.48
C TYR A 528 -20.30 -11.08 18.77
N LYS A 529 -20.64 -12.36 18.63
CA LYS A 529 -20.69 -13.35 19.72
C LYS A 529 -19.61 -14.41 19.61
N ASP A 530 -19.16 -14.67 18.40
CA ASP A 530 -18.22 -15.73 18.08
C ASP A 530 -16.78 -15.25 18.26
N LEU A 531 -15.98 -16.02 18.99
CA LEU A 531 -14.56 -15.75 19.18
C LEU A 531 -13.78 -16.42 18.05
N ALA A 532 -12.94 -15.66 17.34
CA ALA A 532 -12.00 -16.23 16.39
C ALA A 532 -11.00 -17.13 17.13
N PHE A 533 -10.88 -18.39 16.71
CA PHE A 533 -10.02 -19.35 17.41
C PHE A 533 -8.56 -18.89 17.59
N PRO A 534 -7.88 -18.21 16.63
CA PRO A 534 -6.50 -17.78 16.81
C PRO A 534 -6.32 -16.74 17.93
N ASP A 535 -7.34 -15.92 18.17
CA ASP A 535 -7.31 -14.84 19.16
C ASP A 535 -7.74 -15.36 20.54
N PHE A 536 -8.71 -16.29 20.60
CA PHE A 536 -9.07 -17.01 21.82
C PHE A 536 -7.97 -17.97 22.31
N TRP A 537 -7.48 -18.84 21.43
CA TRP A 537 -6.46 -19.84 21.75
C TRP A 537 -5.07 -19.22 21.91
N GLY A 538 -4.84 -18.08 21.26
CA GLY A 538 -3.54 -17.43 21.19
C GLY A 538 -2.59 -18.09 20.19
N HIS A 539 -1.38 -17.53 20.10
CA HIS A 539 -0.37 -17.98 19.15
C HIS A 539 1.07 -17.68 19.56
N GLN A 540 2.00 -18.44 19.00
CA GLN A 540 3.45 -18.31 19.17
C GLN A 540 4.12 -17.78 17.89
N PRO A 541 5.28 -17.13 17.99
CA PRO A 541 6.10 -16.80 16.82
C PRO A 541 6.61 -18.09 16.13
N PRO A 542 6.85 -18.06 14.80
CA PRO A 542 7.55 -19.15 14.10
C PRO A 542 8.98 -19.34 14.62
N ILE A 543 9.42 -20.59 14.76
CA ILE A 543 10.79 -20.94 15.23
C ILE A 543 11.89 -20.47 14.26
N TYR A 544 11.56 -20.24 12.99
CA TYR A 544 12.53 -19.90 11.93
C TYR A 544 12.18 -18.58 11.25
N SER A 545 13.21 -17.84 10.85
CA SER A 545 13.06 -16.70 9.96
C SER A 545 12.73 -17.18 8.54
N LYS A 546 11.86 -16.45 7.83
CA LYS A 546 11.45 -16.76 6.46
C LYS A 546 11.90 -15.63 5.53
N PRO A 547 12.58 -15.92 4.40
CA PRO A 547 12.88 -14.90 3.41
C PRO A 547 11.59 -14.35 2.79
N MET A 548 11.68 -13.13 2.26
CA MET A 548 10.62 -12.54 1.46
C MET A 548 10.35 -13.37 0.20
N LEU A 549 9.10 -13.38 -0.27
CA LEU A 549 8.72 -14.17 -1.45
C LEU A 549 9.35 -13.57 -2.72
N GLU A 550 10.10 -14.38 -3.46
CA GLU A 550 10.57 -13.99 -4.80
C GLU A 550 9.40 -14.00 -5.80
N ARG A 551 9.21 -12.87 -6.48
CA ARG A 551 8.20 -12.75 -7.53
C ARG A 551 8.66 -13.47 -8.79
N LYS A 552 7.99 -14.56 -9.17
CA LYS A 552 8.19 -15.22 -10.46
C LYS A 552 7.86 -14.26 -11.61
N TYR A 553 8.67 -14.27 -12.67
CA TYR A 553 8.33 -13.61 -13.93
C TYR A 553 7.06 -14.22 -14.55
N GLY A 554 6.28 -13.43 -15.29
CA GLY A 554 5.08 -13.91 -16.00
C GLY A 554 3.77 -13.87 -15.19
N VAL A 555 3.78 -14.14 -13.87
CA VAL A 555 2.55 -14.36 -13.07
C VAL A 555 1.42 -13.35 -13.33
N GLN A 556 1.71 -12.05 -13.34
CA GLN A 556 0.68 -11.02 -13.57
C GLN A 556 0.08 -11.08 -14.99
N ARG A 557 0.90 -11.42 -16.00
CA ARG A 557 0.45 -11.63 -17.38
C ARG A 557 -0.47 -12.85 -17.44
N ASP A 558 -0.10 -13.94 -16.76
CA ASP A 558 -0.89 -15.17 -16.73
C ASP A 558 -2.27 -14.91 -16.08
N LYS A 559 -2.31 -14.17 -14.97
CA LYS A 559 -3.56 -13.80 -14.28
C LYS A 559 -4.44 -12.87 -15.11
N VAL A 560 -3.86 -11.91 -15.82
CA VAL A 560 -4.58 -11.08 -16.80
C VAL A 560 -5.16 -11.93 -17.93
N LEU A 561 -4.44 -12.94 -18.42
CA LEU A 561 -4.93 -13.84 -19.46
C LEU A 561 -6.04 -14.77 -18.92
N ASP A 562 -5.95 -15.23 -17.68
CA ASP A 562 -7.03 -15.98 -17.01
C ASP A 562 -8.30 -15.13 -16.88
N ASP A 563 -8.17 -13.83 -16.56
CA ASP A 563 -9.29 -12.91 -16.46
C ASP A 563 -9.91 -12.68 -17.85
N VAL A 564 -9.10 -12.46 -18.90
CA VAL A 564 -9.57 -12.42 -20.30
C VAL A 564 -10.26 -13.72 -20.71
N ARG A 565 -9.76 -14.89 -20.27
CA ARG A 565 -10.40 -16.19 -20.54
C ARG A 565 -11.83 -16.24 -19.99
N ARG A 566 -12.10 -15.69 -18.79
CA ARG A 566 -13.45 -15.67 -18.21
C ARG A 566 -14.46 -14.98 -19.13
N LEU A 567 -14.05 -13.90 -19.81
CA LEU A 567 -14.88 -13.15 -20.76
C LEU A 567 -15.18 -13.92 -22.05
N ILE A 568 -14.16 -14.56 -22.64
CA ILE A 568 -14.30 -15.26 -23.94
C ILE A 568 -14.82 -16.70 -23.83
N GLN A 569 -14.73 -17.32 -22.64
CA GLN A 569 -15.15 -18.69 -22.34
C GLN A 569 -16.06 -18.70 -21.10
N PRO A 570 -17.27 -18.12 -21.18
CA PRO A 570 -18.18 -18.01 -20.04
C PRO A 570 -18.70 -19.36 -19.53
N GLY A 571 -18.65 -20.43 -20.34
CA GLY A 571 -19.03 -21.78 -19.92
C GLY A 571 -18.16 -22.37 -18.79
N ASP A 572 -16.97 -21.80 -18.56
CA ASP A 572 -16.08 -22.19 -17.45
C ASP A 572 -16.41 -21.47 -16.13
N VAL A 573 -17.39 -20.56 -16.11
CA VAL A 573 -17.69 -19.65 -14.99
C VAL A 573 -18.95 -20.12 -14.23
N ILE A 574 -18.82 -20.27 -12.91
CA ILE A 574 -19.90 -20.73 -12.01
C ILE A 574 -20.74 -19.56 -11.49
N GLY A 575 -20.11 -18.46 -11.05
CA GLY A 575 -20.80 -17.26 -10.55
C GLY A 575 -21.60 -17.44 -9.25
N ARG A 576 -21.28 -18.44 -8.42
CA ARG A 576 -22.06 -18.80 -7.22
C ARG A 576 -21.63 -18.00 -6.00
N THR A 577 -22.51 -17.18 -5.42
CA THR A 577 -22.29 -16.54 -4.11
C THR A 577 -22.32 -17.59 -2.99
N VAL A 578 -21.22 -17.72 -2.25
CA VAL A 578 -21.06 -18.68 -1.14
C VAL A 578 -21.00 -18.03 0.24
N PHE A 579 -20.80 -16.71 0.27
CA PHE A 579 -20.84 -15.89 1.48
C PHE A 579 -21.24 -14.45 1.12
N ASP A 580 -22.14 -13.86 1.90
CA ASP A 580 -22.60 -12.48 1.75
C ASP A 580 -23.00 -11.90 3.12
N LEU A 581 -22.49 -10.71 3.47
CA LEU A 581 -22.88 -9.98 4.67
C LEU A 581 -24.18 -9.19 4.49
N ASP A 582 -24.45 -8.69 3.28
CA ASP A 582 -25.61 -7.85 2.97
C ASP A 582 -26.87 -8.74 2.85
N GLU A 583 -26.72 -9.88 2.17
CA GLU A 583 -27.82 -10.81 1.85
C GLU A 583 -27.52 -12.26 2.27
N PRO A 584 -27.49 -12.59 3.59
CA PRO A 584 -27.16 -13.93 4.05
C PRO A 584 -28.06 -15.04 3.49
N SER A 585 -29.34 -14.73 3.24
CA SER A 585 -30.34 -15.64 2.65
C SER A 585 -30.06 -16.03 1.20
N HIS A 586 -29.28 -15.24 0.46
CA HIS A 586 -28.88 -15.53 -0.91
C HIS A 586 -27.52 -16.26 -0.99
N SER A 587 -26.87 -16.52 0.14
CA SER A 587 -25.65 -17.31 0.20
C SER A 587 -25.95 -18.82 0.10
N SER A 588 -25.22 -19.51 -0.78
CA SER A 588 -25.29 -20.98 -0.89
C SER A 588 -24.40 -21.69 0.13
N ALA A 589 -24.47 -21.25 1.39
CA ALA A 589 -23.64 -21.73 2.49
C ALA A 589 -23.79 -23.26 2.66
N GLY A 590 -22.67 -23.98 2.75
CA GLY A 590 -22.65 -25.44 2.88
C GLY A 590 -22.99 -26.23 1.61
N ALA A 591 -23.14 -25.59 0.44
CA ALA A 591 -23.35 -26.33 -0.80
C ALA A 591 -22.15 -27.24 -1.14
N PRO A 592 -22.37 -28.43 -1.71
CA PRO A 592 -21.28 -29.36 -1.99
C PRO A 592 -20.26 -28.76 -2.99
N GLY A 593 -18.98 -29.00 -2.72
CA GLY A 593 -17.88 -28.62 -3.61
C GLY A 593 -17.44 -27.14 -3.54
N CYS A 594 -17.85 -26.35 -2.54
CA CYS A 594 -17.27 -25.04 -2.27
C CYS A 594 -16.69 -24.90 -0.86
N LEU A 595 -15.82 -23.89 -0.71
CA LEU A 595 -15.37 -23.41 0.59
C LEU A 595 -16.49 -22.64 1.30
N THR A 596 -16.57 -22.80 2.62
CA THR A 596 -17.39 -21.94 3.49
C THR A 596 -16.51 -20.83 4.06
N PHE A 597 -17.04 -19.61 4.18
CA PHE A 597 -16.33 -18.44 4.72
C PHE A 597 -17.06 -17.87 5.94
N PHE A 598 -16.33 -17.23 6.85
CA PHE A 598 -16.90 -16.51 8.00
C PHE A 598 -16.04 -15.31 8.41
N SER A 599 -16.66 -14.22 8.84
CA SER A 599 -15.97 -12.97 9.25
C SER A 599 -16.66 -12.22 10.39
N LYS A 600 -17.70 -12.78 11.03
CA LYS A 600 -18.47 -12.09 12.09
C LYS A 600 -17.84 -12.29 13.48
N PHE A 601 -16.58 -11.87 13.62
CA PHE A 601 -15.80 -11.87 14.86
C PHE A 601 -14.98 -10.57 14.98
N GLU A 602 -14.39 -10.32 16.14
CA GLU A 602 -13.58 -9.12 16.40
C GLU A 602 -12.44 -8.95 15.36
N SER A 603 -12.30 -7.75 14.79
CA SER A 603 -11.36 -7.45 13.69
C SER A 603 -11.60 -8.21 12.37
N GLY A 604 -12.66 -9.01 12.27
CA GLY A 604 -13.04 -9.72 11.04
C GLY A 604 -13.44 -8.76 9.91
N ASN A 605 -12.93 -9.01 8.70
CA ASN A 605 -13.32 -8.30 7.49
C ASN A 605 -13.25 -9.23 6.26
N LEU A 606 -14.44 -9.53 5.74
CA LEU A 606 -14.77 -10.05 4.42
C LEU A 606 -16.26 -9.73 4.25
N ARG A 607 -16.68 -9.14 3.12
CA ARG A 607 -18.09 -8.80 2.84
C ARG A 607 -18.79 -9.84 1.98
N LYS A 608 -18.16 -10.28 0.90
CA LYS A 608 -18.77 -11.20 -0.08
C LYS A 608 -17.71 -12.13 -0.67
N ALA A 609 -18.08 -13.38 -0.90
CA ALA A 609 -17.27 -14.35 -1.62
C ALA A 609 -18.10 -15.04 -2.72
N ILE A 610 -17.59 -15.00 -3.95
CA ILE A 610 -18.22 -15.55 -5.14
C ILE A 610 -17.29 -16.63 -5.70
N GLN A 611 -17.77 -17.86 -5.79
CA GLN A 611 -17.07 -18.94 -6.49
C GLN A 611 -17.21 -18.73 -8.00
N VAL A 612 -16.11 -18.37 -8.64
CA VAL A 612 -16.05 -18.09 -10.08
C VAL A 612 -15.70 -19.36 -10.86
N ARG A 613 -14.86 -20.25 -10.32
CA ARG A 613 -14.61 -21.62 -10.81
C ARG A 613 -14.45 -22.59 -9.64
N GLU A 614 -14.31 -23.89 -9.88
CA GLU A 614 -14.27 -24.92 -8.82
C GLU A 614 -13.33 -24.55 -7.65
N PHE A 615 -12.12 -24.07 -7.96
CA PHE A 615 -11.11 -23.65 -6.98
C PHE A 615 -10.73 -22.16 -7.10
N GLU A 616 -11.61 -21.31 -7.63
CA GLU A 616 -11.34 -19.90 -7.87
C GLU A 616 -12.45 -19.02 -7.28
N TYR A 617 -12.08 -18.12 -6.37
CA TYR A 617 -12.99 -17.27 -5.60
C TYR A 617 -12.63 -15.80 -5.76
N ASP A 618 -13.61 -14.98 -6.11
CA ASP A 618 -13.50 -13.54 -6.06
C ASP A 618 -14.11 -13.04 -4.75
N LEU A 619 -13.36 -12.22 -4.03
CA LEU A 619 -13.62 -11.75 -2.67
C LEU A 619 -13.74 -10.23 -2.66
N ILE A 620 -14.67 -9.73 -1.85
CA ILE A 620 -14.92 -8.30 -1.68
C ILE A 620 -14.76 -7.97 -0.21
N MET A 621 -13.85 -7.06 0.12
CA MET A 621 -13.68 -6.57 1.49
C MET A 621 -14.78 -5.58 1.83
N ASN A 622 -15.18 -5.52 3.10
CA ASN A 622 -16.05 -4.45 3.56
C ASN A 622 -15.28 -3.13 3.60
N ALA A 623 -15.94 -2.03 3.24
CA ALA A 623 -15.40 -0.68 3.46
C ALA A 623 -15.36 -0.38 4.97
N ASP A 624 -14.52 0.58 5.36
CA ASP A 624 -14.53 1.10 6.73
C ASP A 624 -15.93 1.62 7.10
N VAL A 625 -16.32 1.47 8.37
CA VAL A 625 -17.63 1.89 8.88
C VAL A 625 -17.95 3.33 8.46
N ASN A 626 -19.20 3.56 8.02
CA ASN A 626 -19.70 4.85 7.50
C ASN A 626 -18.99 5.38 6.24
N SER A 627 -17.94 4.73 5.75
CA SER A 627 -17.18 5.07 4.55
C SER A 627 -17.62 4.26 3.31
N ASN A 628 -17.02 4.60 2.17
CA ASN A 628 -17.08 3.87 0.90
C ASN A 628 -15.66 3.58 0.35
N GLN A 629 -14.63 3.71 1.20
CA GLN A 629 -13.21 3.60 0.86
C GLN A 629 -12.45 2.72 1.87
N HIS A 630 -11.14 2.57 1.66
CA HIS A 630 -10.16 1.95 2.56
C HIS A 630 -10.13 0.41 2.56
N HIS A 631 -10.50 -0.17 1.43
CA HIS A 631 -10.46 -1.61 1.15
C HIS A 631 -9.03 -2.20 1.12
N GLN A 632 -8.47 -2.54 2.29
CA GLN A 632 -7.16 -3.20 2.40
C GLN A 632 -7.01 -4.20 3.55
N TRP A 633 -7.57 -3.93 4.74
CA TRP A 633 -7.56 -4.93 5.81
C TRP A 633 -8.48 -6.10 5.43
N PHE A 634 -8.03 -7.32 5.74
CA PHE A 634 -8.84 -8.52 5.62
C PHE A 634 -8.47 -9.47 6.75
N TYR A 635 -9.48 -10.11 7.33
CA TYR A 635 -9.33 -11.17 8.32
C TYR A 635 -10.59 -12.01 8.28
N PHE A 636 -10.49 -13.24 7.79
CA PHE A 636 -11.65 -14.13 7.63
C PHE A 636 -11.24 -15.59 7.79
N GLU A 637 -12.23 -16.41 8.12
CA GLU A 637 -12.12 -17.84 8.27
C GLU A 637 -12.56 -18.57 6.99
N VAL A 638 -11.98 -19.74 6.74
CA VAL A 638 -12.25 -20.63 5.60
C VAL A 638 -12.36 -22.07 6.10
N ARG A 639 -13.38 -22.80 5.62
CA ARG A 639 -13.62 -24.23 5.92
C ARG A 639 -13.84 -25.06 4.65
N ASP A 640 -13.99 -26.37 4.86
CA ASP A 640 -14.48 -27.36 3.88
C ASP A 640 -13.57 -27.47 2.64
N MET A 641 -12.27 -27.26 2.87
CA MET A 641 -11.21 -27.35 1.86
C MET A 641 -10.80 -28.78 1.51
N LYS A 642 -10.43 -28.99 0.24
CA LYS A 642 -9.74 -30.19 -0.25
C LYS A 642 -8.25 -30.09 0.06
N LEU A 643 -7.67 -31.17 0.62
CA LEU A 643 -6.24 -31.27 0.96
C LEU A 643 -5.34 -31.02 -0.27
N SER A 644 -4.30 -30.20 -0.11
CA SER A 644 -3.25 -29.95 -1.12
C SER A 644 -3.68 -29.41 -2.49
N VAL A 645 -4.97 -29.13 -2.69
CA VAL A 645 -5.51 -28.47 -3.89
C VAL A 645 -5.18 -26.97 -3.86
N PRO A 646 -4.71 -26.36 -4.97
CA PRO A 646 -4.47 -24.93 -5.04
C PRO A 646 -5.81 -24.17 -5.24
N TYR A 647 -6.23 -23.46 -4.21
CA TYR A 647 -7.33 -22.50 -4.26
C TYR A 647 -6.82 -21.10 -4.60
N ARG A 648 -7.34 -20.49 -5.68
CA ARG A 648 -7.08 -19.09 -6.05
C ARG A 648 -8.11 -18.18 -5.38
N PHE A 649 -7.64 -17.14 -4.72
CA PHE A 649 -8.46 -16.05 -4.19
C PHE A 649 -8.09 -14.75 -4.90
N ASN A 650 -9.09 -13.93 -5.22
CA ASN A 650 -8.93 -12.63 -5.87
C ASN A 650 -9.69 -11.58 -5.05
N ILE A 651 -9.00 -10.74 -4.27
CA ILE A 651 -9.65 -9.59 -3.63
C ILE A 651 -9.77 -8.49 -4.69
N ILE A 652 -10.98 -8.20 -5.16
CA ILE A 652 -11.22 -7.41 -6.39
C ILE A 652 -11.46 -5.91 -6.18
N ASN A 653 -11.65 -5.45 -4.94
CA ASN A 653 -11.99 -4.06 -4.62
C ASN A 653 -10.86 -3.24 -3.97
N CYS A 654 -9.58 -3.61 -4.14
CA CYS A 654 -8.49 -2.81 -3.60
C CYS A 654 -8.31 -1.49 -4.36
N GLU A 655 -7.86 -0.42 -3.68
CA GLU A 655 -7.88 0.95 -4.24
C GLU A 655 -6.51 1.55 -4.55
N LYS A 656 -5.44 1.02 -3.93
CA LYS A 656 -4.08 1.54 -4.09
C LYS A 656 -3.55 1.18 -5.47
N PHE A 657 -2.73 2.04 -6.07
CA PHE A 657 -2.17 1.75 -7.40
C PHE A 657 -1.13 0.62 -7.39
N ASN A 658 -0.53 0.34 -6.23
CA ASN A 658 0.51 -0.65 -6.02
C ASN A 658 0.49 -1.16 -4.57
N SER A 659 1.16 -2.29 -4.30
CA SER A 659 1.13 -2.98 -3.01
C SER A 659 2.40 -3.78 -2.74
N GLN A 660 2.78 -3.94 -1.46
CA GLN A 660 3.95 -4.75 -1.05
C GLN A 660 3.85 -6.23 -1.44
N PHE A 661 2.67 -6.74 -1.79
CA PHE A 661 2.52 -8.06 -2.41
C PHE A 661 3.29 -8.20 -3.74
N ASN A 662 3.46 -7.12 -4.52
CA ASN A 662 4.33 -7.12 -5.70
C ASN A 662 5.84 -7.15 -5.37
N TYR A 663 6.22 -6.94 -4.10
CA TYR A 663 7.61 -6.81 -3.65
C TYR A 663 8.02 -7.85 -2.61
N GLY A 664 7.24 -8.93 -2.46
CA GLY A 664 7.56 -10.11 -1.66
C GLY A 664 6.83 -10.25 -0.33
N MET A 665 5.85 -9.39 -0.05
CA MET A 665 4.93 -9.60 1.08
C MET A 665 4.09 -10.86 0.87
N GLN A 666 3.78 -11.53 1.98
CA GLN A 666 2.86 -12.65 2.05
C GLN A 666 1.84 -12.40 3.15
N LEU A 667 0.59 -12.78 2.89
CA LEU A 667 -0.47 -12.83 3.89
C LEU A 667 -0.15 -13.90 4.94
N VAL A 668 -0.89 -13.93 6.04
CA VAL A 668 -0.71 -14.93 7.09
C VAL A 668 -1.89 -15.89 7.15
N MET A 669 -1.60 -17.15 7.47
CA MET A 669 -2.58 -18.21 7.67
C MET A 669 -2.37 -18.85 9.04
N TYR A 670 -3.47 -19.14 9.74
CA TYR A 670 -3.50 -19.95 10.97
C TYR A 670 -4.35 -21.19 10.71
N SER A 671 -3.89 -22.36 11.17
CA SER A 671 -4.63 -23.63 11.08
C SER A 671 -5.03 -24.09 12.48
N VAL A 672 -6.32 -24.36 12.68
CA VAL A 672 -6.84 -24.85 13.96
C VAL A 672 -6.31 -26.26 14.24
N LYS A 673 -6.18 -27.13 13.23
CA LYS A 673 -5.57 -28.46 13.41
C LYS A 673 -4.10 -28.40 13.84
N GLU A 674 -3.31 -27.50 13.25
CA GLU A 674 -1.92 -27.28 13.68
C GLU A 674 -1.85 -26.76 15.13
N ALA A 675 -2.75 -25.85 15.51
CA ALA A 675 -2.83 -25.29 16.86
C ALA A 675 -3.16 -26.36 17.93
N LEU A 676 -4.16 -27.20 17.68
CA LEU A 676 -4.55 -28.31 18.56
C LEU A 676 -3.46 -29.40 18.67
N GLN A 677 -2.54 -29.46 17.70
CA GLN A 677 -1.33 -30.30 17.73
C GLN A 677 -0.13 -29.61 18.42
N GLY A 678 -0.36 -28.53 19.20
CA GLY A 678 0.69 -27.81 19.91
C GLY A 678 1.53 -26.87 19.03
N ARG A 679 1.06 -26.53 17.82
CA ARG A 679 1.73 -25.59 16.90
C ARG A 679 0.85 -24.36 16.57
N PRO A 680 0.34 -23.61 17.57
CA PRO A 680 -0.55 -22.46 17.35
C PRO A 680 0.23 -21.29 16.76
N ARG A 681 0.27 -21.17 15.42
CA ARG A 681 1.15 -20.21 14.73
C ARG A 681 0.49 -19.61 13.51
N TRP A 682 0.64 -18.29 13.39
CA TRP A 682 0.46 -17.58 12.14
C TRP A 682 1.68 -17.79 11.23
N LEU A 683 1.46 -18.37 10.05
CA LEU A 683 2.51 -18.64 9.08
C LEU A 683 2.29 -17.82 7.81
N ARG A 684 3.36 -17.21 7.27
CA ARG A 684 3.30 -16.53 5.96
C ARG A 684 2.94 -17.51 4.86
N ALA A 685 1.82 -17.29 4.19
CA ALA A 685 1.20 -18.18 3.21
C ALA A 685 1.02 -17.50 1.84
N GLY A 686 0.56 -18.26 0.85
CA GLY A 686 0.31 -17.77 -0.50
C GLY A 686 1.45 -18.05 -1.48
N HIS A 687 1.10 -18.42 -2.71
CA HIS A 687 1.99 -18.52 -3.86
C HIS A 687 1.33 -17.87 -5.08
N ASP A 688 2.12 -17.59 -6.11
CA ASP A 688 1.69 -16.92 -7.36
C ASP A 688 0.90 -15.63 -7.09
N ILE A 689 1.39 -14.87 -6.11
CA ILE A 689 0.81 -13.62 -5.63
C ILE A 689 1.14 -12.51 -6.62
N CYS A 690 0.14 -11.71 -7.01
CA CYS A 690 0.37 -10.42 -7.66
C CYS A 690 -0.76 -9.42 -7.41
N TYR A 691 -0.45 -8.15 -7.61
CA TYR A 691 -1.36 -7.03 -7.41
C TYR A 691 -1.43 -6.18 -8.68
N TYR A 692 -2.62 -6.01 -9.27
CA TYR A 692 -2.79 -5.37 -10.58
C TYR A 692 -4.14 -4.69 -10.79
N LYS A 693 -4.16 -3.59 -11.55
CA LYS A 693 -5.38 -2.88 -12.00
C LYS A 693 -6.31 -3.84 -12.74
N ASN A 694 -7.58 -3.91 -12.31
CA ASN A 694 -8.62 -4.75 -12.91
C ASN A 694 -9.62 -3.91 -13.74
N HIS A 695 -10.75 -4.52 -14.12
CA HIS A 695 -11.79 -3.89 -14.96
C HIS A 695 -12.91 -3.22 -14.17
N TYR A 696 -12.96 -3.40 -12.84
CA TYR A 696 -14.00 -2.81 -12.01
C TYR A 696 -13.76 -1.31 -11.84
N ARG A 697 -14.84 -0.51 -11.95
CA ARG A 697 -14.81 0.95 -11.76
C ARG A 697 -15.62 1.36 -10.53
N CYS A 698 -15.11 2.36 -9.81
CA CYS A 698 -15.84 3.12 -8.81
C CYS A 698 -16.60 4.27 -9.49
N SER A 699 -17.86 4.50 -9.11
CA SER A 699 -18.68 5.59 -9.66
C SER A 699 -18.12 6.97 -9.27
N ALA A 700 -18.30 7.99 -10.12
CA ALA A 700 -17.79 9.35 -9.84
C ALA A 700 -18.44 9.96 -8.58
N ALA A 701 -19.68 9.58 -8.27
CA ALA A 701 -20.38 9.94 -7.04
C ALA A 701 -19.71 9.35 -5.80
N ALA A 702 -19.35 8.06 -5.82
CA ALA A 702 -18.65 7.42 -4.71
C ALA A 702 -17.20 7.93 -4.54
N GLY A 703 -16.53 8.30 -5.63
CA GLY A 703 -15.16 8.82 -5.65
C GLY A 703 -14.97 10.25 -5.11
N GLY A 704 -16.01 10.88 -4.54
CA GLY A 704 -15.94 12.25 -4.03
C GLY A 704 -15.77 13.30 -5.13
N GLY A 705 -16.41 13.11 -6.28
CA GLY A 705 -16.37 14.04 -7.41
C GLY A 705 -15.08 14.00 -8.26
N LYS A 706 -14.14 13.10 -7.95
CA LYS A 706 -13.00 12.81 -8.83
C LYS A 706 -13.37 11.69 -9.81
N ARG A 707 -12.96 11.80 -11.09
CA ARG A 707 -13.31 10.84 -12.18
C ARG A 707 -13.11 9.39 -11.73
N GLY A 708 -14.03 8.51 -12.14
CA GLY A 708 -14.15 7.13 -11.65
C GLY A 708 -12.82 6.36 -11.63
N LYS A 709 -12.35 6.04 -10.43
CA LYS A 709 -11.13 5.26 -10.22
C LYS A 709 -11.38 3.79 -10.55
N PHE A 710 -10.37 3.13 -11.10
CA PHE A 710 -10.40 1.66 -11.25
C PHE A 710 -9.96 1.01 -9.94
N TYR A 711 -10.53 -0.16 -9.65
CA TYR A 711 -10.06 -1.04 -8.60
C TYR A 711 -8.87 -1.90 -9.08
N TYR A 712 -8.26 -2.58 -8.10
CA TYR A 712 -7.09 -3.42 -8.25
C TYR A 712 -7.38 -4.77 -7.60
N THR A 713 -6.94 -5.84 -8.27
CA THR A 713 -7.04 -7.20 -7.76
C THR A 713 -5.75 -7.57 -7.03
N LEU A 714 -5.87 -7.98 -5.77
CA LEU A 714 -4.87 -8.81 -5.10
C LEU A 714 -5.24 -10.28 -5.34
N THR A 715 -4.44 -11.01 -6.12
CA THR A 715 -4.62 -12.45 -6.30
C THR A 715 -3.52 -13.23 -5.58
N PHE A 716 -3.88 -14.38 -5.00
CA PHE A 716 -2.97 -15.32 -4.38
C PHE A 716 -3.55 -16.74 -4.41
N SER A 717 -2.68 -17.75 -4.41
CA SER A 717 -3.08 -19.15 -4.34
C SER A 717 -2.68 -19.78 -2.99
N ILE A 718 -3.55 -20.57 -2.38
CA ILE A 718 -3.29 -21.31 -1.13
C ILE A 718 -3.45 -22.82 -1.38
N LYS A 719 -2.57 -23.63 -0.80
CA LYS A 719 -2.78 -25.06 -0.62
C LYS A 719 -2.96 -25.30 0.87
N PHE A 720 -4.11 -25.81 1.27
CA PHE A 720 -4.40 -26.07 2.68
C PHE A 720 -3.69 -27.34 3.15
N PRO A 721 -3.08 -27.35 4.35
CA PRO A 721 -2.22 -28.43 4.82
C PRO A 721 -2.99 -29.67 5.25
N HIS A 722 -4.26 -29.51 5.61
CA HIS A 722 -5.13 -30.56 6.16
C HIS A 722 -6.48 -30.57 5.45
N LYS A 723 -7.09 -31.76 5.30
CA LYS A 723 -8.51 -31.89 4.95
C LYS A 723 -9.36 -31.56 6.19
N ASP A 724 -10.57 -31.05 6.00
CA ASP A 724 -11.55 -30.81 7.08
C ASP A 724 -10.99 -29.94 8.23
N ASP A 725 -10.16 -28.97 7.88
CA ASP A 725 -9.55 -28.01 8.81
C ASP A 725 -10.42 -26.74 8.92
N VAL A 726 -10.07 -25.88 9.87
CA VAL A 726 -10.53 -24.50 9.92
C VAL A 726 -9.28 -23.63 9.80
N CYS A 727 -9.24 -22.78 8.78
CA CYS A 727 -8.08 -21.93 8.51
C CYS A 727 -8.51 -20.46 8.50
N TYR A 728 -7.76 -19.62 9.19
CA TYR A 728 -7.95 -18.18 9.16
C TYR A 728 -6.90 -17.55 8.25
N LEU A 729 -7.32 -16.59 7.41
CA LEU A 729 -6.48 -15.81 6.52
C LEU A 729 -6.56 -14.33 6.90
N ALA A 730 -5.42 -13.67 7.08
CA ALA A 730 -5.37 -12.25 7.42
C ALA A 730 -4.31 -11.49 6.62
N TYR A 731 -4.55 -10.20 6.40
CA TYR A 731 -3.65 -9.27 5.70
C TYR A 731 -2.26 -9.23 6.34
N HIS A 732 -2.24 -9.24 7.68
CA HIS A 732 -1.06 -9.31 8.53
C HIS A 732 -1.45 -9.92 9.89
N TYR A 733 -0.49 -10.24 10.76
CA TYR A 733 -0.71 -10.86 12.07
C TYR A 733 -1.76 -10.10 12.91
N PRO A 734 -2.97 -10.63 13.16
CA PRO A 734 -3.98 -9.93 13.93
C PRO A 734 -3.50 -9.52 15.32
N TYR A 735 -4.16 -8.52 15.89
CA TYR A 735 -4.00 -8.07 17.27
C TYR A 735 -5.28 -7.32 17.59
N THR A 736 -6.20 -7.96 18.33
CA THR A 736 -7.52 -7.41 18.63
C THR A 736 -7.48 -6.50 19.86
N TYR A 737 -8.55 -5.74 20.11
CA TYR A 737 -8.69 -4.95 21.32
C TYR A 737 -8.85 -5.86 22.56
N SER A 738 -9.57 -6.97 22.45
CA SER A 738 -9.63 -7.98 23.54
C SER A 738 -8.26 -8.58 23.85
N THR A 739 -7.45 -8.88 22.83
CA THR A 739 -6.03 -9.30 23.01
C THR A 739 -5.23 -8.22 23.72
N MET A 740 -5.46 -6.95 23.41
CA MET A 740 -4.79 -5.84 24.11
C MET A 740 -5.17 -5.81 25.58
N MET A 741 -6.46 -5.74 25.90
CA MET A 741 -6.93 -5.63 27.29
C MET A 741 -6.48 -6.84 28.13
N SER A 742 -6.62 -8.05 27.59
CA SER A 742 -6.11 -9.27 28.25
C SER A 742 -4.60 -9.25 28.43
N HIS A 743 -3.83 -8.68 27.51
CA HIS A 743 -2.38 -8.56 27.67
C HIS A 743 -2.02 -7.57 28.80
N LEU A 744 -2.75 -6.45 28.92
CA LEU A 744 -2.55 -5.50 30.01
C LEU A 744 -2.86 -6.13 31.37
N ASP A 745 -3.93 -6.92 31.49
CA ASP A 745 -4.27 -7.66 32.72
C ASP A 745 -3.15 -8.63 33.14
N ILE A 746 -2.48 -9.27 32.17
CA ILE A 746 -1.37 -10.20 32.44
C ILE A 746 -0.09 -9.43 32.83
N LEU A 747 0.18 -8.25 32.26
CA LEU A 747 1.31 -7.41 32.67
C LEU A 747 1.09 -6.82 34.07
N GLU A 748 -0.13 -6.37 34.36
CA GLU A 748 -0.60 -5.88 35.66
C GLU A 748 -0.30 -6.91 36.76
N GLN A 749 -0.66 -8.18 36.54
CA GLN A 749 -0.48 -9.28 37.51
C GLN A 749 0.96 -9.79 37.63
N ASN A 750 1.74 -9.77 36.54
CA ASN A 750 3.12 -10.29 36.54
C ASN A 750 4.20 -9.23 36.87
N ARG A 751 3.83 -7.96 37.07
CA ARG A 751 4.78 -6.92 37.46
C ARG A 751 5.37 -7.21 38.84
N ASN A 752 6.54 -6.63 39.13
CA ASN A 752 7.02 -6.54 40.50
C ASN A 752 6.49 -5.23 41.12
N PRO A 753 5.47 -5.27 42.00
CA PRO A 753 4.84 -4.05 42.54
C PRO A 753 5.80 -3.20 43.38
N LYS A 754 6.84 -3.82 43.96
CA LYS A 754 7.87 -3.12 44.77
C LYS A 754 8.90 -2.37 43.90
N LYS A 755 8.87 -2.55 42.58
CA LYS A 755 9.80 -1.88 41.64
C LYS A 755 9.10 -1.08 40.55
N VAL A 756 7.94 -1.54 40.10
CA VAL A 756 7.23 -0.98 38.95
C VAL A 756 5.95 -0.33 39.42
N TYR A 757 5.94 1.00 39.44
CA TYR A 757 4.70 1.75 39.54
C TYR A 757 3.92 1.54 38.24
N TRP A 758 2.69 1.05 38.36
CA TRP A 758 1.77 0.81 37.25
C TRP A 758 0.42 1.39 37.62
N ARG A 759 -0.14 2.22 36.74
CA ARG A 759 -1.50 2.72 36.87
C ARG A 759 -2.21 2.63 35.52
N GLN A 760 -3.25 1.80 35.46
CA GLN A 760 -4.15 1.72 34.31
C GLN A 760 -5.39 2.59 34.56
N GLN A 761 -5.62 3.57 33.69
CA GLN A 761 -6.76 4.49 33.74
C GLN A 761 -7.53 4.45 32.41
N THR A 762 -8.74 5.01 32.38
CA THR A 762 -9.50 5.18 31.14
C THR A 762 -9.41 6.63 30.68
N LEU A 763 -8.71 6.87 29.57
CA LEU A 763 -8.59 8.21 28.96
C LEU A 763 -9.96 8.80 28.60
N CYS A 764 -10.80 7.97 27.99
CA CYS A 764 -12.18 8.28 27.59
C CYS A 764 -12.93 7.02 27.17
N GLN A 765 -14.24 7.14 26.99
CA GLN A 765 -15.00 6.20 26.17
C GLN A 765 -14.89 6.59 24.69
N THR A 766 -14.79 5.58 23.82
CA THR A 766 -14.79 5.75 22.37
C THR A 766 -16.20 6.06 21.84
N LEU A 767 -16.33 6.34 20.54
CA LEU A 767 -17.63 6.64 19.92
C LEU A 767 -18.59 5.42 19.98
N GLY A 768 -18.06 4.20 19.89
CA GLY A 768 -18.78 2.95 20.14
C GLY A 768 -18.98 2.59 21.62
N GLY A 769 -18.51 3.42 22.55
CA GLY A 769 -18.62 3.20 23.99
C GLY A 769 -17.71 2.12 24.57
N ASN A 770 -16.60 1.80 23.89
CA ASN A 770 -15.49 0.98 24.41
C ASN A 770 -14.53 1.86 25.22
N LEU A 771 -13.63 1.26 26.02
CA LEU A 771 -12.68 2.02 26.85
C LEU A 771 -11.38 2.29 26.08
N CYS A 772 -10.88 3.53 26.11
CA CYS A 772 -9.54 3.85 25.63
C CYS A 772 -8.55 3.86 26.82
N PRO A 773 -7.68 2.85 26.99
CA PRO A 773 -6.80 2.76 28.16
C PRO A 773 -5.61 3.72 28.07
N LEU A 774 -5.27 4.31 29.21
CA LEU A 774 -4.07 5.09 29.46
C LEU A 774 -3.26 4.38 30.55
N LEU A 775 -1.99 4.12 30.28
CA LEU A 775 -1.06 3.50 31.22
C LEU A 775 -0.05 4.51 31.73
N THR A 776 0.32 4.37 32.99
CA THR A 776 1.44 5.07 33.62
C THR A 776 2.43 4.03 34.11
N ILE A 777 3.67 4.08 33.62
CA ILE A 777 4.74 3.16 34.02
C ILE A 777 5.97 3.97 34.44
N THR A 778 6.45 3.76 35.66
CA THR A 778 7.70 4.35 36.19
C THR A 778 8.26 3.46 37.31
N ALA A 779 9.39 3.82 37.91
CA ALA A 779 9.91 3.09 39.07
C ALA A 779 9.15 3.48 40.33
N MET A 780 8.96 2.56 41.27
CA MET A 780 8.55 2.95 42.62
C MET A 780 9.58 3.92 43.25
N PRO A 781 9.19 4.81 44.17
CA PRO A 781 10.15 5.56 44.99
C PRO A 781 10.99 4.60 45.84
N GLU A 782 12.23 4.96 46.15
CA GLU A 782 13.13 4.09 46.94
C GLU A 782 12.74 4.04 48.44
N SER A 783 12.09 5.11 48.94
CA SER A 783 11.41 5.13 50.24
C SER A 783 10.35 6.24 50.28
N GLU A 784 9.58 6.31 51.36
CA GLU A 784 8.61 7.39 51.65
C GLU A 784 9.28 8.72 52.07
N LYS A 785 10.62 8.80 52.05
CA LYS A 785 11.31 10.06 52.33
C LYS A 785 10.94 11.09 51.28
N ARG A 786 10.77 12.33 51.74
CA ARG A 786 10.45 13.47 50.88
C ARG A 786 11.38 13.59 49.67
N ASP A 787 12.68 13.37 49.81
CA ASP A 787 13.63 13.49 48.70
C ASP A 787 13.39 12.44 47.59
N ASP A 788 13.00 11.21 47.97
CA ASP A 788 12.72 10.12 47.03
C ASP A 788 11.35 10.31 46.35
N LEU A 789 10.37 10.85 47.07
CA LEU A 789 9.06 11.24 46.55
C LEU A 789 9.16 12.47 45.63
N ASP A 790 9.91 13.50 46.02
CA ASP A 790 10.17 14.67 45.19
C ASP A 790 10.97 14.26 43.94
N GLN A 791 11.90 13.29 44.01
CA GLN A 791 12.53 12.71 42.81
C GLN A 791 11.50 12.01 41.92
N PHE A 792 10.63 11.16 42.47
CA PHE A 792 9.57 10.45 41.74
C PHE A 792 8.64 11.42 40.98
N CYS A 793 8.04 12.38 41.69
CA CYS A 793 7.07 13.33 41.12
C CYS A 793 7.69 14.25 40.06
N ASN A 794 9.00 14.52 40.12
CA ASN A 794 9.70 15.42 39.19
C ASN A 794 10.28 14.74 37.93
N ARG A 795 10.25 13.41 37.81
CA ARG A 795 10.74 12.69 36.61
C ARG A 795 10.12 13.21 35.30
N PRO A 796 10.89 13.44 34.22
CA PRO A 796 10.34 13.88 32.93
C PRO A 796 9.44 12.84 32.26
N TYR A 797 8.43 13.32 31.52
CA TYR A 797 7.48 12.47 30.79
C TYR A 797 8.00 11.99 29.43
N VAL A 798 7.70 10.74 29.09
CA VAL A 798 7.73 10.20 27.72
C VAL A 798 6.31 9.77 27.36
N PHE A 799 5.78 10.27 26.24
CA PHE A 799 4.41 9.98 25.81
C PHE A 799 4.42 9.10 24.56
N LEU A 800 3.82 7.91 24.64
CA LEU A 800 3.78 6.94 23.55
C LEU A 800 2.33 6.60 23.21
N MET A 801 2.02 6.47 21.93
CA MET A 801 0.71 5.98 21.49
C MET A 801 0.84 5.11 20.24
N ALA A 802 -0.16 4.28 19.98
CA ALA A 802 -0.15 3.39 18.82
C ALA A 802 -1.55 3.22 18.21
N ARG A 803 -1.56 2.70 16.98
CA ARG A 803 -2.76 2.06 16.38
C ARG A 803 -3.96 3.01 16.25
N VAL A 804 -3.70 4.24 15.83
CA VAL A 804 -4.74 5.21 15.42
C VAL A 804 -5.43 4.77 14.11
N HIS A 805 -4.70 4.09 13.22
CA HIS A 805 -5.28 3.38 12.09
C HIS A 805 -5.50 1.89 12.43
N PRO A 806 -6.74 1.37 12.36
CA PRO A 806 -7.06 0.02 12.82
C PRO A 806 -6.33 -1.13 12.15
N GLY A 807 -6.13 -1.07 10.83
CA GLY A 807 -5.49 -2.13 10.06
C GLY A 807 -3.97 -2.21 10.26
N GLU A 808 -3.37 -1.25 10.97
CA GLU A 808 -1.93 -1.17 11.24
C GLU A 808 -1.48 -2.10 12.38
N SER A 809 -2.04 -3.32 12.39
CA SER A 809 -1.26 -4.55 12.46
C SER A 809 -0.09 -4.58 13.44
N ASN A 810 1.06 -4.31 12.85
CA ASN A 810 2.39 -4.29 13.40
C ASN A 810 2.63 -3.22 14.48
N ALA A 811 1.91 -2.08 14.47
CA ALA A 811 2.09 -1.04 15.48
C ALA A 811 1.78 -1.55 16.90
N SER A 812 0.73 -2.36 17.08
CA SER A 812 0.41 -2.97 18.37
C SER A 812 1.37 -4.10 18.76
N TRP A 813 1.95 -4.80 17.79
CA TRP A 813 3.02 -5.77 18.05
C TRP A 813 4.30 -5.10 18.56
N VAL A 814 4.67 -3.93 18.01
CA VAL A 814 5.80 -3.15 18.55
C VAL A 814 5.45 -2.57 19.92
N MET A 815 4.23 -2.04 20.11
CA MET A 815 3.77 -1.56 21.42
C MET A 815 3.74 -2.67 22.49
N LYS A 816 3.34 -3.90 22.14
CA LYS A 816 3.42 -5.07 23.03
C LYS A 816 4.85 -5.31 23.52
N GLY A 817 5.83 -5.31 22.62
CA GLY A 817 7.25 -5.40 22.98
C GLY A 817 7.74 -4.24 23.85
N THR A 818 7.30 -3.00 23.57
CA THR A 818 7.61 -1.83 24.41
C THR A 818 7.06 -1.99 25.83
N LEU A 819 5.82 -2.46 25.99
CA LEU A 819 5.19 -2.67 27.30
C LEU A 819 5.85 -3.81 28.08
N GLU A 820 6.08 -4.97 27.45
CA GLU A 820 6.79 -6.09 28.07
C GLU A 820 8.18 -5.68 28.56
N PHE A 821 8.94 -4.97 27.72
CA PHE A 821 10.26 -4.46 28.10
C PHE A 821 10.17 -3.47 29.28
N LEU A 822 9.26 -2.49 29.24
CA LEU A 822 9.10 -1.49 30.30
C LEU A 822 8.58 -2.07 31.63
N VAL A 823 7.95 -3.24 31.65
CA VAL A 823 7.53 -3.94 32.89
C VAL A 823 8.57 -4.98 33.36
N SER A 824 9.46 -5.44 32.47
CA SER A 824 10.47 -6.46 32.76
C SER A 824 11.47 -6.11 33.88
N SER A 825 12.21 -7.12 34.32
CA SER A 825 13.35 -6.97 35.24
C SER A 825 14.67 -6.58 34.56
N ASP A 826 14.65 -6.17 33.29
CA ASP A 826 15.87 -5.77 32.57
C ASP A 826 16.51 -4.53 33.22
N PRO A 827 17.84 -4.49 33.45
CA PRO A 827 18.51 -3.34 34.05
C PRO A 827 18.35 -2.02 33.29
N ILE A 828 18.21 -2.07 31.96
CA ILE A 828 17.96 -0.89 31.14
C ILE A 828 16.52 -0.42 31.32
N ALA A 829 15.55 -1.33 31.43
CA ALA A 829 14.17 -0.99 31.76
C ALA A 829 14.06 -0.38 33.18
N ASP A 830 14.79 -0.92 34.15
CA ASP A 830 14.88 -0.36 35.51
C ASP A 830 15.43 1.08 35.51
N LEU A 831 16.53 1.31 34.78
CA LEU A 831 17.11 2.65 34.63
C LEU A 831 16.15 3.62 33.93
N LEU A 832 15.50 3.20 32.84
CA LEU A 832 14.51 4.03 32.13
C LEU A 832 13.34 4.40 33.04
N ARG A 833 12.81 3.46 33.82
CA ARG A 833 11.75 3.69 34.82
C ARG A 833 12.18 4.65 35.93
N LYS A 834 13.45 4.63 36.35
CA LYS A 834 14.00 5.59 37.33
C LYS A 834 14.21 7.00 36.76
N CYS A 835 14.46 7.10 35.46
CA CYS A 835 14.67 8.40 34.79
C CYS A 835 13.39 9.06 34.27
N PHE A 836 12.34 8.30 33.94
CA PHE A 836 11.17 8.80 33.21
C PHE A 836 9.84 8.27 33.75
N ILE A 837 8.77 9.04 33.51
CA ILE A 837 7.39 8.57 33.60
C ILE A 837 6.88 8.30 32.18
N PHE A 838 6.48 7.06 31.89
CA PHE A 838 5.91 6.69 30.61
C PHE A 838 4.38 6.78 30.68
N LYS A 839 3.79 7.74 29.95
CA LYS A 839 2.34 7.76 29.64
C LYS A 839 2.11 7.08 28.30
N ILE A 840 1.29 6.03 28.27
CA ILE A 840 1.12 5.19 27.09
C ILE A 840 -0.36 4.99 26.76
N VAL A 841 -0.75 5.21 25.51
CA VAL A 841 -2.07 4.84 24.95
C VAL A 841 -1.88 3.69 23.95
N PRO A 842 -2.04 2.41 24.34
CA PRO A 842 -1.61 1.28 23.51
C PRO A 842 -2.45 1.06 22.23
N MET A 843 -3.66 1.61 22.17
CA MET A 843 -4.52 1.59 20.99
C MET A 843 -5.46 2.80 20.98
N LEU A 844 -5.21 3.75 20.08
CA LEU A 844 -5.95 5.02 20.00
C LEU A 844 -7.28 4.92 19.24
N ASN A 845 -7.51 3.84 18.47
CA ASN A 845 -8.75 3.57 17.75
C ASN A 845 -9.30 2.15 18.03
N PRO A 846 -9.79 1.86 19.26
CA PRO A 846 -10.40 0.57 19.59
C PRO A 846 -11.55 0.19 18.66
N ASP A 847 -12.50 1.10 18.42
CA ASP A 847 -13.72 0.77 17.67
C ASP A 847 -13.44 0.33 16.24
N GLY A 848 -12.52 1.00 15.55
CA GLY A 848 -12.14 0.61 14.20
C GLY A 848 -11.44 -0.75 14.17
N VAL A 849 -10.64 -1.09 15.20
CA VAL A 849 -10.01 -2.42 15.33
C VAL A 849 -11.07 -3.48 15.57
N ILE A 850 -12.01 -3.24 16.49
CA ILE A 850 -13.10 -4.16 16.81
C ILE A 850 -13.95 -4.47 15.57
N ASN A 851 -14.29 -3.46 14.76
CA ASN A 851 -15.18 -3.59 13.61
C ASN A 851 -14.46 -3.96 12.29
N GLY A 852 -13.16 -4.23 12.31
CA GLY A 852 -12.42 -4.70 11.12
C GLY A 852 -12.14 -3.62 10.06
N SER A 853 -12.13 -2.34 10.44
CA SER A 853 -11.71 -1.24 9.57
C SER A 853 -10.20 -1.32 9.24
N HIS A 854 -9.76 -0.59 8.22
CA HIS A 854 -8.35 -0.37 7.90
C HIS A 854 -7.82 0.96 8.44
N ARG A 855 -8.58 2.06 8.29
CA ARG A 855 -8.06 3.43 8.41
C ARG A 855 -8.83 4.31 9.38
N CYS A 856 -10.16 4.26 9.34
CA CYS A 856 -11.03 5.24 9.99
C CYS A 856 -11.59 4.79 11.35
N SER A 857 -12.15 5.72 12.10
CA SER A 857 -13.03 5.44 13.26
C SER A 857 -14.47 5.18 12.80
N LEU A 858 -15.42 5.02 13.74
CA LEU A 858 -16.84 4.91 13.43
C LEU A 858 -17.45 6.21 12.86
N SER A 859 -16.78 7.37 12.97
CA SER A 859 -17.22 8.60 12.30
C SER A 859 -17.01 8.56 10.78
N GLY A 860 -16.19 7.62 10.28
CA GLY A 860 -15.71 7.59 8.90
C GLY A 860 -14.42 8.39 8.68
N ASP A 861 -13.89 9.06 9.71
CA ASP A 861 -12.70 9.92 9.61
C ASP A 861 -11.38 9.18 9.88
N ASP A 862 -10.32 9.56 9.15
CA ASP A 862 -8.92 9.30 9.52
C ASP A 862 -8.59 10.13 10.77
N LEU A 863 -8.54 9.49 11.93
CA LEU A 863 -8.27 10.16 13.21
C LEU A 863 -6.91 10.87 13.26
N ASN A 864 -5.92 10.43 12.47
CA ASN A 864 -4.65 11.12 12.32
C ASN A 864 -4.71 12.27 11.29
N ARG A 865 -5.91 12.79 10.98
CA ARG A 865 -6.15 14.14 10.42
C ARG A 865 -6.99 15.04 11.33
N GLN A 866 -7.41 14.55 12.49
CA GLN A 866 -8.32 15.28 13.39
C GLN A 866 -7.59 16.00 14.53
N TRP A 867 -6.25 16.07 14.53
CA TRP A 867 -5.51 16.64 15.66
C TRP A 867 -5.51 18.17 15.74
N LEU A 868 -5.78 18.89 14.65
CA LEU A 868 -5.90 20.37 14.72
C LEU A 868 -7.10 20.80 15.55
N THR A 869 -8.29 20.27 15.23
CA THR A 869 -9.56 20.65 15.87
C THR A 869 -10.45 19.41 16.11
N PRO A 870 -10.06 18.51 17.03
CA PRO A 870 -10.83 17.30 17.33
C PRO A 870 -12.17 17.66 17.97
N SER A 871 -13.22 16.91 17.62
CA SER A 871 -14.51 16.97 18.31
C SER A 871 -14.51 16.04 19.54
N SER A 872 -14.96 16.52 20.69
CA SER A 872 -15.17 15.69 21.88
C SER A 872 -16.25 14.62 21.69
N GLN A 873 -17.17 14.81 20.74
CA GLN A 873 -18.23 13.85 20.43
C GLN A 873 -17.83 12.86 19.32
N LEU A 874 -17.24 13.33 18.22
CA LEU A 874 -16.89 12.46 17.08
C LEU A 874 -15.50 11.82 17.21
N HIS A 875 -14.57 12.51 17.87
CA HIS A 875 -13.15 12.13 17.95
C HIS A 875 -12.65 12.04 19.42
N PRO A 876 -13.39 11.41 20.36
CA PRO A 876 -13.10 11.51 21.80
C PRO A 876 -11.68 11.06 22.17
N THR A 877 -11.15 10.01 21.52
CA THR A 877 -9.79 9.53 21.80
C THR A 877 -8.72 10.55 21.43
N ILE A 878 -8.92 11.31 20.35
CA ILE A 878 -8.02 12.40 19.95
C ILE A 878 -8.24 13.62 20.83
N TYR A 879 -9.50 13.97 21.11
CA TYR A 879 -9.84 15.11 21.95
C TYR A 879 -9.20 15.01 23.34
N HIS A 880 -9.33 13.86 24.02
CA HIS A 880 -8.80 13.66 25.36
C HIS A 880 -7.28 13.40 25.37
N ALA A 881 -6.70 12.71 24.37
CA ALA A 881 -5.24 12.58 24.27
C ALA A 881 -4.57 13.95 24.08
N LYS A 882 -5.14 14.80 23.23
CA LYS A 882 -4.67 16.18 23.02
C LYS A 882 -4.87 17.04 24.27
N GLY A 883 -6.00 16.90 24.96
CA GLY A 883 -6.29 17.59 26.22
C GLY A 883 -5.30 17.26 27.35
N LEU A 884 -4.98 15.97 27.53
CA LEU A 884 -3.95 15.54 28.49
C LEU A 884 -2.57 16.13 28.16
N LEU A 885 -2.20 16.17 26.88
CA LEU A 885 -0.94 16.77 26.43
C LEU A 885 -0.90 18.29 26.63
N TYR A 886 -2.02 18.99 26.48
CA TYR A 886 -2.14 20.41 26.85
C TYR A 886 -2.06 20.63 28.36
N TYR A 887 -2.72 19.80 29.17
CA TYR A 887 -2.62 19.87 30.63
C TYR A 887 -1.17 19.68 31.10
N LEU A 888 -0.49 18.63 30.63
CA LEU A 888 0.94 18.43 30.90
C LEU A 888 1.78 19.65 30.47
N ARG A 889 1.43 20.32 29.37
CA ARG A 889 2.10 21.56 28.95
C ARG A 889 1.82 22.73 29.90
N SER A 890 0.57 22.96 30.33
CA SER A 890 0.22 24.13 31.16
C SER A 890 0.85 24.07 32.55
N ILE A 891 1.01 22.87 33.12
CA ILE A 891 1.75 22.67 34.38
C ILE A 891 3.28 22.60 34.22
N GLY A 892 3.83 22.87 33.03
CA GLY A 892 5.29 22.86 32.77
C GLY A 892 5.92 21.46 32.68
N ARG A 893 5.11 20.41 32.54
CA ARG A 893 5.52 18.98 32.52
C ARG A 893 5.37 18.35 31.12
N ALA A 894 5.53 19.14 30.05
CA ALA A 894 5.42 18.67 28.67
C ALA A 894 6.39 17.49 28.39
N PRO A 895 5.98 16.44 27.63
CA PRO A 895 6.84 15.29 27.37
C PRO A 895 8.15 15.63 26.66
N VAL A 896 9.26 15.01 27.08
CA VAL A 896 10.58 15.19 26.43
C VAL A 896 10.72 14.40 25.14
N VAL A 897 9.84 13.41 24.93
CA VAL A 897 9.67 12.63 23.70
C VAL A 897 8.17 12.33 23.53
N PHE A 898 7.67 12.50 22.31
CA PHE A 898 6.37 12.00 21.87
C PHE A 898 6.57 11.04 20.69
N CYS A 899 5.92 9.88 20.71
CA CYS A 899 6.00 8.95 19.57
C CYS A 899 4.68 8.22 19.31
N ASP A 900 4.25 8.28 18.05
CA ASP A 900 3.03 7.67 17.52
C ASP A 900 3.39 6.48 16.61
N TYR A 901 2.95 5.26 16.95
CA TYR A 901 3.37 4.03 16.26
C TYR A 901 2.37 3.61 15.17
N HIS A 902 2.88 3.43 13.94
CA HIS A 902 2.14 3.21 12.68
C HIS A 902 2.66 2.01 11.86
N GLY A 903 1.86 1.62 10.87
CA GLY A 903 2.15 0.55 9.91
C GLY A 903 2.25 1.02 8.46
N HIS A 904 3.46 1.00 7.89
CA HIS A 904 3.73 1.56 6.57
C HIS A 904 3.50 0.54 5.43
N SER A 905 2.55 0.85 4.55
CA SER A 905 2.08 -0.06 3.48
C SER A 905 2.90 -0.07 2.17
N GLN A 906 4.00 0.69 2.07
CA GLN A 906 4.86 0.79 0.87
C GLN A 906 6.36 0.63 1.14
N LYS A 907 6.94 1.37 2.09
CA LYS A 907 8.34 1.20 2.52
C LYS A 907 8.56 -0.08 3.35
N LYS A 908 9.83 -0.53 3.35
CA LYS A 908 10.34 -1.68 4.12
C LYS A 908 11.12 -1.19 5.35
N ASN A 909 11.48 -2.09 6.27
CA ASN A 909 12.17 -1.78 7.54
C ASN A 909 11.31 -0.94 8.51
N VAL A 910 11.96 -0.34 9.52
CA VAL A 910 11.38 0.61 10.49
C VAL A 910 12.12 1.96 10.36
N PHE A 911 11.39 3.07 10.48
CA PHE A 911 11.97 4.43 10.42
C PHE A 911 11.09 5.44 11.17
N LEU A 912 11.61 6.65 11.41
CA LEU A 912 10.86 7.76 12.03
C LEU A 912 10.58 8.87 11.02
N TYR A 913 9.36 9.39 11.02
CA TYR A 913 9.10 10.74 10.55
C TYR A 913 9.14 11.71 11.74
N GLY A 914 9.75 12.89 11.55
CA GLY A 914 9.92 13.95 12.55
C GLY A 914 9.45 15.32 12.01
N CYS A 915 9.85 16.40 12.67
CA CYS A 915 9.56 17.77 12.24
C CYS A 915 10.82 18.66 12.37
N SER A 916 11.14 19.42 11.33
CA SER A 916 12.17 20.48 11.34
C SER A 916 11.77 21.62 10.40
N ILE A 917 11.87 22.85 10.90
CA ILE A 917 11.71 24.08 10.13
C ILE A 917 12.83 24.18 9.10
N LYS A 918 14.09 23.96 9.50
CA LYS A 918 15.24 24.13 8.61
C LYS A 918 15.24 23.16 7.46
N GLU A 919 14.97 21.88 7.71
CA GLU A 919 14.91 20.87 6.64
C GLU A 919 13.76 21.13 5.67
N THR A 920 12.57 21.49 6.17
CA THR A 920 11.40 21.78 5.32
C THR A 920 11.65 22.97 4.40
N LEU A 921 12.13 24.09 4.94
CA LEU A 921 12.40 25.30 4.15
C LEU A 921 13.57 25.11 3.16
N TRP A 922 14.59 24.34 3.54
CA TRP A 922 15.72 24.03 2.67
C TRP A 922 15.29 23.16 1.48
N GLN A 923 14.50 22.10 1.72
CA GLN A 923 13.99 21.23 0.65
C GLN A 923 13.04 22.00 -0.28
N ALA A 924 12.21 22.91 0.25
CA ALA A 924 11.33 23.76 -0.54
C ALA A 924 12.06 24.89 -1.32
N GLY A 925 13.39 24.99 -1.23
CA GLY A 925 14.20 25.98 -1.94
C GLY A 925 14.08 27.41 -1.40
N CYS A 926 13.57 27.60 -0.18
CA CYS A 926 13.49 28.90 0.46
C CYS A 926 14.86 29.35 0.99
N MET A 927 15.19 30.64 0.88
CA MET A 927 16.39 31.19 1.49
C MET A 927 16.23 31.24 3.02
N VAL A 928 16.86 30.28 3.71
CA VAL A 928 16.88 30.23 5.18
C VAL A 928 17.98 31.14 5.71
N ASP A 929 17.60 32.28 6.30
CA ASP A 929 18.54 33.03 7.14
C ASP A 929 18.76 32.26 8.45
N THR A 930 19.95 31.65 8.57
CA THR A 930 20.37 30.88 9.74
C THR A 930 20.51 31.71 11.00
N ALA A 931 20.61 33.04 10.92
CA ALA A 931 20.58 33.92 12.08
C ALA A 931 19.15 34.13 12.63
N VAL A 932 18.13 34.01 11.77
CA VAL A 932 16.73 34.21 12.16
C VAL A 932 16.08 32.93 12.68
N VAL A 933 16.45 31.75 12.17
CA VAL A 933 15.95 30.43 12.61
C VAL A 933 16.97 29.73 13.52
N THR A 934 16.82 29.84 14.84
CA THR A 934 17.42 28.90 15.80
C THR A 934 16.54 27.65 15.91
N GLU A 935 17.16 26.47 15.89
CA GLU A 935 16.46 25.17 15.99
C GLU A 935 17.41 24.14 16.60
N ASP A 936 16.97 23.44 17.65
CA ASP A 936 17.72 22.33 18.25
C ASP A 936 17.77 21.14 17.29
N VAL A 937 18.98 20.64 17.01
CA VAL A 937 19.21 19.45 16.15
C VAL A 937 18.91 18.12 16.88
N GLY A 938 18.50 18.18 18.15
CA GLY A 938 18.14 17.04 19.00
C GLY A 938 17.03 16.14 18.46
N TYR A 939 16.21 16.61 17.51
CA TYR A 939 15.23 15.77 16.80
C TYR A 939 15.87 14.68 15.92
N ARG A 940 17.17 14.78 15.56
CA ARG A 940 17.90 13.70 14.87
C ARG A 940 18.53 12.69 15.82
N THR A 941 18.58 12.96 17.12
CA THR A 941 19.37 12.15 18.08
C THR A 941 18.79 10.75 18.26
N LEU A 942 17.49 10.61 18.53
CA LEU A 942 16.85 9.29 18.67
C LEU A 942 16.94 8.45 17.38
N PRO A 943 16.58 8.97 16.17
CA PRO A 943 16.81 8.27 14.91
C PRO A 943 18.26 7.75 14.73
N LYS A 944 19.27 8.58 15.02
CA LYS A 944 20.70 8.21 14.91
C LYS A 944 21.16 7.16 15.92
N ILE A 945 20.50 7.07 17.08
CA ILE A 945 20.75 6.01 18.06
C ILE A 945 20.10 4.70 17.58
N LEU A 946 18.83 4.76 17.17
CA LEU A 946 18.08 3.61 16.67
C LEU A 946 18.78 2.94 15.47
N ASP A 947 19.31 3.71 14.53
CA ASP A 947 20.09 3.20 13.38
C ASP A 947 21.34 2.39 13.77
N LYS A 948 21.90 2.64 14.97
CA LYS A 948 23.05 1.92 15.51
C LYS A 948 22.67 0.71 16.36
N VAL A 949 21.55 0.76 17.08
CA VAL A 949 21.20 -0.25 18.10
C VAL A 949 20.08 -1.20 17.67
N ALA A 950 19.20 -0.80 16.75
CA ALA A 950 18.04 -1.57 16.34
C ALA A 950 18.22 -2.14 14.91
N PRO A 951 18.46 -3.46 14.73
CA PRO A 951 18.80 -4.03 13.41
C PRO A 951 17.72 -3.92 12.33
N ALA A 952 16.49 -3.53 12.69
CA ALA A 952 15.38 -3.30 11.78
C ALA A 952 15.20 -1.82 11.40
N PHE A 953 15.94 -0.89 12.01
CA PHE A 953 15.81 0.55 11.79
C PHE A 953 16.68 1.01 10.61
N VAL A 954 16.24 2.04 9.88
CA VAL A 954 17.01 2.64 8.77
C VAL A 954 16.86 4.16 8.77
N MET A 955 17.92 4.88 9.15
CA MET A 955 17.98 6.35 9.16
C MET A 955 17.70 6.96 7.79
N ASN A 956 18.17 6.33 6.71
CA ASN A 956 17.97 6.82 5.34
C ASN A 956 16.51 6.78 4.86
N SER A 957 15.59 6.15 5.61
CA SER A 957 14.14 6.18 5.32
C SER A 957 13.38 7.19 6.16
N CYS A 958 14.04 7.83 7.14
CA CYS A 958 13.48 8.89 7.95
C CYS A 958 13.30 10.20 7.15
N SER A 959 12.31 11.01 7.53
CA SER A 959 12.08 12.35 6.99
C SER A 959 11.67 13.29 8.11
N PHE A 960 12.20 14.51 8.11
CA PHE A 960 11.87 15.55 9.11
C PHE A 960 11.08 16.70 8.48
N LEU A 961 10.59 16.50 7.25
CA LEU A 961 9.84 17.50 6.49
C LEU A 961 8.41 17.64 7.00
N VAL A 962 7.88 18.87 6.95
CA VAL A 962 6.50 19.21 7.28
C VAL A 962 5.72 19.50 5.98
N GLU A 963 4.95 18.50 5.54
CA GLU A 963 3.99 18.57 4.44
C GLU A 963 2.70 19.27 4.90
N LYS A 964 2.12 20.13 4.05
CA LYS A 964 0.84 20.80 4.31
C LYS A 964 -0.29 19.78 4.49
N SER A 965 -0.34 18.72 3.68
CA SER A 965 -1.32 17.63 3.83
C SER A 965 -1.19 16.81 5.12
N ARG A 966 -0.16 17.07 5.95
CA ARG A 966 0.12 16.41 7.23
C ARG A 966 0.04 17.34 8.44
N GLU A 967 -0.33 18.60 8.25
CA GLU A 967 -0.38 19.59 9.35
C GLU A 967 -1.26 19.14 10.52
N SER A 968 -2.31 18.35 10.24
CA SER A 968 -3.25 17.80 11.22
C SER A 968 -2.94 16.39 11.71
N THR A 969 -1.71 15.92 11.52
CA THR A 969 -1.20 14.68 12.13
C THR A 969 -0.73 14.93 13.56
N ALA A 970 -0.83 13.90 14.41
CA ALA A 970 -0.45 13.97 15.82
C ALA A 970 0.97 14.52 16.02
N ARG A 971 1.92 14.04 15.21
CA ARG A 971 3.32 14.46 15.25
C ARG A 971 3.50 15.97 15.09
N VAL A 972 2.87 16.54 14.05
CA VAL A 972 3.03 17.95 13.71
C VAL A 972 2.32 18.83 14.74
N VAL A 973 1.12 18.43 15.17
CA VAL A 973 0.37 19.12 16.23
C VAL A 973 1.14 19.10 17.54
N VAL A 974 1.62 17.95 18.02
CA VAL A 974 2.34 17.86 19.31
C VAL A 974 3.69 18.61 19.28
N TRP A 975 4.36 18.63 18.13
CA TRP A 975 5.55 19.45 17.94
C TRP A 975 5.24 20.96 18.02
N LYS A 976 4.21 21.42 17.30
CA LYS A 976 3.87 22.84 17.14
C LYS A 976 3.12 23.43 18.34
N GLU A 977 2.11 22.72 18.83
CA GLU A 977 1.18 23.16 19.87
C GLU A 977 1.60 22.76 21.28
N MET A 978 2.42 21.72 21.46
CA MET A 978 2.96 21.35 22.78
C MET A 978 4.44 21.66 22.95
N GLY A 979 5.14 22.03 21.87
CA GLY A 979 6.57 22.38 21.91
C GLY A 979 7.50 21.17 22.05
N VAL A 980 6.99 19.94 21.84
CA VAL A 980 7.77 18.71 21.98
C VAL A 980 8.71 18.56 20.79
N LEU A 981 9.96 18.99 20.96
CA LEU A 981 10.99 18.97 19.92
C LEU A 981 11.24 17.57 19.34
N ARG A 982 11.11 16.53 20.17
CA ARG A 982 11.29 15.11 19.82
C ARG A 982 9.94 14.43 19.62
N SER A 983 9.13 14.99 18.73
CA SER A 983 7.84 14.45 18.31
C SER A 983 8.01 13.62 17.03
N TYR A 984 7.60 12.35 17.06
CA TYR A 984 7.80 11.41 15.95
C TYR A 984 6.56 10.60 15.59
N THR A 985 6.50 10.18 14.33
CA THR A 985 5.70 9.05 13.86
C THR A 985 6.67 7.90 13.60
N MET A 986 6.52 6.76 14.26
CA MET A 986 7.30 5.56 13.97
C MET A 986 6.56 4.67 12.98
N GLU A 987 7.18 4.40 11.85
CA GLU A 987 6.61 3.67 10.74
C GLU A 987 7.24 2.29 10.65
N SER A 988 6.43 1.24 10.81
CA SER A 988 6.88 -0.16 10.77
C SER A 988 6.33 -0.88 9.53
N THR A 989 7.14 -1.68 8.85
CA THR A 989 6.69 -2.38 7.61
C THR A 989 5.79 -3.59 7.89
N TYR A 990 4.82 -3.85 7.00
CA TYR A 990 4.07 -5.12 6.96
C TYR A 990 4.84 -6.25 6.22
N CYS A 991 5.84 -5.87 5.42
CA CYS A 991 6.47 -6.78 4.47
C CYS A 991 7.65 -7.53 5.09
N GLY A 992 8.69 -6.81 5.50
CA GLY A 992 9.93 -7.39 6.05
C GLY A 992 11.12 -6.43 5.94
N CYS A 993 12.22 -6.80 6.58
CA CYS A 993 13.45 -6.01 6.58
C CYS A 993 14.38 -6.38 5.42
N THR A 994 15.05 -5.39 4.85
CA THR A 994 16.06 -5.52 3.78
C THR A 994 17.48 -5.27 4.26
N HIS A 995 17.65 -4.95 5.54
CA HIS A 995 18.92 -4.65 6.21
C HIS A 995 19.04 -5.40 7.55
N GLY A 996 20.25 -5.38 8.13
CA GLY A 996 20.56 -5.93 9.44
C GLY A 996 20.44 -7.45 9.53
N LEU A 997 20.40 -7.95 10.77
CA LEU A 997 20.26 -9.38 11.10
C LEU A 997 18.97 -10.01 10.54
N TYR A 998 17.96 -9.18 10.25
CA TYR A 998 16.67 -9.62 9.69
C TYR A 998 16.66 -9.67 8.15
N LYS A 999 17.75 -9.26 7.49
CA LYS A 999 17.93 -9.47 6.05
C LYS A 999 18.25 -10.94 5.79
N VAL A 1000 17.21 -11.76 5.61
CA VAL A 1000 17.37 -13.15 5.16
C VAL A 1000 17.76 -13.16 3.68
N SER A 1001 19.04 -12.92 3.40
CA SER A 1001 19.64 -13.26 2.11
C SER A 1001 19.66 -14.78 1.95
N LYS A 1002 19.34 -15.29 0.77
CA LYS A 1002 19.67 -16.67 0.39
C LYS A 1002 21.18 -16.85 0.51
N SER A 1003 21.60 -17.52 1.58
CA SER A 1003 22.98 -17.93 1.80
C SER A 1003 23.09 -19.40 1.35
N PHE A 1004 23.97 -19.64 0.39
CA PHE A 1004 24.34 -20.95 -0.18
C PHE A 1004 23.25 -21.77 -0.89
N LYS A 1005 23.27 -21.68 -2.22
CA LYS A 1005 23.41 -22.87 -3.07
C LYS A 1005 24.76 -22.78 -3.77
#